data_AF-A0A9D4YUV5-F1
#
_entry.id   AF-A0A9D4YUV5-F1
#
_cell.length_a   1.000
_cell.length_b   1.000
_cell.length_c   1.000
_cell.angle_alpha   90.00
_cell.angle_beta   90.00
_cell.angle_gamma   90.00
#
_symmetry.space_group_name_H-M   'P 1'
#
loop_
_entity.id
_entity.type
_entity.pdbx_description
1 polymer ?
#
loop_
_entity_poly.entity_id
_entity_poly.type
_entity_poly.pdbx_seq_one_letter_code
_entity_poly.pdbx_strand_id
1 'polypeptide(L)'
;MLHLHSRPVPIVHRDLKSPNLLVDENWRVKVADFNLSRLIQSSSRSSSMAAMNPRWLAPEVLRGEHATQAADVFAFGVVMWELLTWELPWTDVEVTPWQLVRQLSAGARLQLPPRAVLPGGNAGAFAGLDQYELLMQQCWAEAASERPPFSEVVGRLRPLFIFDSRDMFAASCAARATSGMRWQPGAPPAGQLAGPRTAAHQQKQPQHQRRAWQPVTTPHRTTVVTAAAAADGTDDELEMVMRGGKSVAVPPELAAGLAPLAAACSLADVAAVARAVATMFGPRQQGVLDHGLAVVAYLQGLGIHQAQLGRLLCRCPVLFSRPSEERAGLLLSQLMRLGLSARQAADCFGQQPVVAHPRSFEAAIAVLAPLLAVGSKSAGRTGEQLLGDLLQKQPAAGLLLSSRAEALQHNVDNLLQLGLSKQQVVNALKQNWALLACTPEHLAKLEAVLQQEMGADRQLWVKVLHRAARVVGCSEATVRQRAQALVADFGKEEALRMVGNAPGLLAIDVIVWRLAMAVWRLCGVSDPLAVACNSPGLLLLDWLNPSRLANLLALQRLLPWELSVAQVIERYGSYVASTAAETLAGRLLYLEQLGLLQLLVADKRAARQEWRQSQQGLSAGKEAGGEPVYMVVRDVAIPAPAKFAGLVQAAEAWLSEDNEAVSTSPSFEEFSKGLKQLPAWQRLWADSEAGIAELNQQLPPELLRALDAACGMLHLHSRAVPIVHRDLKSLNLLVDENWRVKVADFNLSRLIQSSSRSSSMAAMNPRWLAPEVLRGEHATQAADVFAFGVVMWELLTWELPWTDAEVTPWQLVRQLSAGARL
;
A
#
# COMPACT_ATOMS: atom_id res chain seq x y z
N MET A 1 17.87 5.85 21.21
CA MET A 1 18.80 6.57 22.11
C MET A 1 19.24 5.75 23.31
N LEU A 2 18.48 5.62 24.41
CA LEU A 2 18.94 4.91 25.63
C LEU A 2 19.63 3.56 25.34
N HIS A 3 19.03 2.68 24.53
CA HIS A 3 19.62 1.39 24.13
C HIS A 3 21.01 1.50 23.46
N LEU A 4 21.26 2.55 22.67
CA LEU A 4 22.54 2.80 21.99
C LEU A 4 23.62 3.24 22.99
N HIS A 5 23.22 4.06 23.96
CA HIS A 5 24.09 4.60 25.00
C HIS A 5 24.39 3.58 26.11
N SER A 6 23.51 2.57 26.29
CA SER A 6 23.67 1.46 27.24
C SER A 6 24.29 0.20 26.62
N ARG A 7 24.91 0.27 25.43
CA ARG A 7 25.70 -0.84 24.87
C ARG A 7 27.04 -0.99 25.61
N PRO A 8 27.64 -2.21 25.69
CA PRO A 8 28.93 -2.42 26.36
C PRO A 8 30.07 -1.54 25.83
N VAL A 9 30.08 -1.28 24.52
CA VAL A 9 30.77 -0.12 23.94
C VAL A 9 29.66 0.82 23.44
N PRO A 10 29.49 2.01 24.04
CA PRO A 10 28.37 2.88 23.68
C PRO A 10 28.50 3.45 22.26
N ILE A 11 27.35 3.62 21.60
CA ILE A 11 27.22 4.16 20.25
C ILE A 11 26.64 5.57 20.35
N VAL A 12 27.30 6.56 19.73
CA VAL A 12 26.80 7.95 19.62
C VAL A 12 26.19 8.11 18.22
N HIS A 13 24.98 8.69 18.14
CA HIS A 13 24.21 8.81 16.90
C HIS A 13 24.73 9.92 15.97
N ARG A 14 25.12 11.07 16.57
CA ARG A 14 25.73 12.25 15.94
C ARG A 14 24.86 13.04 14.97
N ASP A 15 23.85 12.42 14.36
CA ASP A 15 22.84 13.08 13.53
C ASP A 15 21.43 12.64 13.98
N LEU A 16 21.11 12.92 15.25
CA LEU A 16 19.76 12.75 15.78
C LEU A 16 18.98 14.02 15.46
N LYS A 17 17.90 13.90 14.68
CA LYS A 17 17.06 15.02 14.23
C LYS A 17 15.64 14.53 13.96
N SER A 18 14.65 15.41 13.91
CA SER A 18 13.25 15.03 13.66
C SER A 18 13.03 14.25 12.34
N PRO A 19 13.74 14.51 11.21
CA PRO A 19 13.70 13.63 10.02
C PRO A 19 14.19 12.19 10.25
N ASN A 20 15.05 11.95 11.25
CA ASN A 20 15.68 10.66 11.51
C ASN A 20 14.87 9.80 12.52
N LEU A 21 13.58 10.08 12.68
CA LEU A 21 12.64 9.42 13.61
C LEU A 21 11.37 8.96 12.87
N LEU A 22 11.30 7.66 12.53
CA LEU A 22 10.31 7.10 11.58
C LEU A 22 9.12 6.38 12.24
N VAL A 23 8.05 6.17 11.45
CA VAL A 23 6.90 5.28 11.70
C VAL A 23 7.25 3.84 12.09
N ASP A 24 6.35 3.23 12.86
CA ASP A 24 5.35 2.33 12.26
C ASP A 24 3.93 2.89 12.45
N GLU A 25 2.98 2.36 11.67
CA GLU A 25 1.54 2.72 11.60
C GLU A 25 0.80 2.80 12.96
N ASN A 26 1.38 2.26 14.03
CA ASN A 26 0.75 2.13 15.35
C ASN A 26 1.15 3.24 16.34
N TRP A 27 1.78 4.33 15.90
CA TRP A 27 2.24 5.38 16.83
C TRP A 27 3.59 5.02 17.47
N ARG A 28 4.55 4.44 16.73
CA ARG A 28 5.87 4.01 17.27
C ARG A 28 7.07 4.59 16.50
N VAL A 29 8.03 5.19 17.22
CA VAL A 29 9.24 5.82 16.68
C VAL A 29 10.31 4.76 16.62
N LYS A 30 10.92 4.63 15.44
CA LYS A 30 12.21 3.96 15.27
C LYS A 30 13.23 5.04 14.92
N VAL A 31 14.33 5.08 15.68
CA VAL A 31 15.48 5.93 15.32
C VAL A 31 16.13 5.32 14.10
N ALA A 32 16.42 6.12 13.08
CA ALA A 32 16.94 5.71 11.79
C ALA A 32 18.14 6.58 11.36
N ASP A 33 18.73 6.25 10.21
CA ASP A 33 19.91 6.92 9.66
C ASP A 33 21.13 6.90 10.60
N PHE A 34 21.72 5.72 10.72
CA PHE A 34 22.94 5.47 11.50
C PHE A 34 24.23 5.81 10.73
N ASN A 35 24.16 6.43 9.54
CA ASN A 35 25.30 6.60 8.63
C ASN A 35 26.48 7.40 9.22
N LEU A 36 26.22 8.23 10.25
CA LEU A 36 27.25 8.99 10.97
C LEU A 36 27.56 8.44 12.38
N SER A 37 26.94 7.33 12.79
CA SER A 37 27.15 6.71 14.10
C SER A 37 28.55 6.14 14.25
N ARG A 38 29.15 6.27 15.45
CA ARG A 38 30.45 5.64 15.76
C ARG A 38 30.52 5.06 17.16
N LEU A 39 31.38 4.05 17.31
CA LEU A 39 31.91 3.58 18.58
C LEU A 39 32.90 4.60 19.17
N ILE A 40 32.81 4.85 20.47
CA ILE A 40 33.57 5.89 21.18
C ILE A 40 35.10 5.70 21.11
N GLN A 41 35.59 4.48 20.87
CA GLN A 41 37.03 4.17 20.82
C GLN A 41 37.75 4.60 19.51
N SER A 42 37.05 5.13 18.51
CA SER A 42 37.64 5.52 17.21
C SER A 42 38.26 6.93 17.21
N SER A 43 39.58 7.02 17.41
CA SER A 43 40.35 8.27 17.56
C SER A 43 40.68 9.03 16.25
N SER A 44 39.85 8.89 15.21
CA SER A 44 40.04 9.59 13.92
C SER A 44 39.22 10.89 13.81
N ARG A 45 39.91 11.99 13.48
CA ARG A 45 39.29 13.30 13.18
C ARG A 45 38.31 13.20 11.98
N SER A 46 37.34 14.11 11.95
CA SER A 46 36.12 13.95 11.16
C SER A 46 36.28 14.12 9.64
N SER A 47 35.37 13.50 8.90
CA SER A 47 34.95 13.91 7.56
C SER A 47 34.32 15.33 7.59
N SER A 48 34.17 15.94 6.42
CA SER A 48 33.87 17.38 6.27
C SER A 48 32.54 17.82 6.90
N MET A 49 32.58 18.90 7.70
CA MET A 49 31.40 19.55 8.30
C MET A 49 30.33 20.04 7.30
N ALA A 50 30.67 20.12 6.00
CA ALA A 50 29.77 20.61 4.95
C ALA A 50 28.50 19.74 4.72
N ALA A 51 28.47 18.51 5.25
CA ALA A 51 27.37 17.55 5.04
C ALA A 51 26.29 17.54 6.14
N MET A 52 26.47 18.26 7.26
CA MET A 52 25.58 18.17 8.42
C MET A 52 24.71 19.42 8.59
N ASN A 53 23.42 19.22 8.91
CA ASN A 53 22.48 20.33 9.15
C ASN A 53 22.64 20.88 10.58
N PRO A 54 23.08 22.14 10.78
CA PRO A 54 23.50 22.62 12.10
C PRO A 54 22.37 22.83 13.11
N ARG A 55 21.09 22.79 12.70
CA ARG A 55 19.93 23.15 13.53
C ARG A 55 19.77 22.30 14.81
N TRP A 56 20.23 21.04 14.79
CA TRP A 56 20.18 20.10 15.93
C TRP A 56 21.54 19.87 16.61
N LEU A 57 22.63 20.47 16.09
CA LEU A 57 23.98 20.15 16.56
C LEU A 57 24.34 20.92 17.83
N ALA A 58 24.95 20.21 18.78
CA ALA A 58 25.37 20.77 20.04
C ALA A 58 26.52 21.78 19.90
N PRO A 59 26.60 22.83 20.74
CA PRO A 59 27.63 23.87 20.64
C PRO A 59 29.07 23.36 20.58
N GLU A 60 29.39 22.27 21.28
CA GLU A 60 30.71 21.63 21.21
C GLU A 60 30.99 20.97 19.85
N VAL A 61 29.99 20.31 19.25
CA VAL A 61 30.12 19.72 17.90
C VAL A 61 30.28 20.82 16.86
N LEU A 62 29.59 21.95 17.03
CA LEU A 62 29.73 23.13 16.19
C LEU A 62 31.07 23.86 16.36
N ARG A 63 31.70 23.75 17.53
CA ARG A 63 33.10 24.16 17.78
C ARG A 63 34.13 23.18 17.21
N GLY A 64 33.71 22.05 16.63
CA GLY A 64 34.58 21.01 16.07
C GLY A 64 35.13 20.02 17.11
N GLU A 65 34.58 20.01 18.32
CA GLU A 65 34.93 19.07 19.38
C GLU A 65 34.27 17.69 19.15
N HIS A 66 34.72 16.66 19.86
CA HIS A 66 34.22 15.30 19.64
C HIS A 66 32.79 15.11 20.14
N ALA A 67 31.87 14.78 19.24
CA ALA A 67 30.48 14.44 19.58
C ALA A 67 30.40 13.26 20.56
N THR A 68 29.87 13.53 21.76
CA THR A 68 29.65 12.57 22.85
C THR A 68 28.16 12.19 22.97
N GLN A 69 27.82 11.31 23.92
CA GLN A 69 26.42 11.04 24.29
C GLN A 69 25.62 12.31 24.64
N ALA A 70 26.26 13.32 25.22
CA ALA A 70 25.62 14.58 25.57
C ALA A 70 25.29 15.46 24.35
N ALA A 71 25.91 15.23 23.19
CA ALA A 71 25.53 15.87 21.94
C ALA A 71 24.22 15.28 21.38
N ASP A 72 24.04 13.96 21.47
CA ASP A 72 22.75 13.32 21.15
C ASP A 72 21.63 13.79 22.11
N VAL A 73 21.94 14.06 23.39
CA VAL A 73 20.97 14.62 24.35
C VAL A 73 20.56 16.05 23.97
N PHE A 74 21.51 16.91 23.58
CA PHE A 74 21.21 18.26 23.08
C PHE A 74 20.28 18.22 21.87
N ALA A 75 20.60 17.37 20.90
CA ALA A 75 19.79 17.19 19.70
C ALA A 75 18.37 16.69 20.02
N PHE A 76 18.23 15.80 21.00
CA PHE A 76 16.91 15.39 21.52
C PHE A 76 16.18 16.51 22.26
N GLY A 77 16.89 17.43 22.94
CA GLY A 77 16.30 18.65 23.51
C GLY A 77 15.69 19.57 22.44
N VAL A 78 16.33 19.69 21.28
CA VAL A 78 15.76 20.41 20.12
C VAL A 78 14.52 19.67 19.59
N VAL A 79 14.55 18.34 19.49
CA VAL A 79 13.37 17.54 19.08
C VAL A 79 12.22 17.64 20.10
N MET A 80 12.50 17.73 21.41
CA MET A 80 11.48 18.00 22.43
C MET A 80 10.83 19.37 22.24
N TRP A 81 11.58 20.38 21.79
CA TRP A 81 11.03 21.69 21.46
C TRP A 81 10.14 21.63 20.21
N GLU A 82 10.58 20.95 19.14
CA GLU A 82 9.75 20.74 17.93
C GLU A 82 8.43 20.02 18.24
N LEU A 83 8.47 19.01 19.13
CA LEU A 83 7.27 18.28 19.57
C LEU A 83 6.32 19.15 20.40
N LEU A 84 6.83 20.22 21.03
CA LEU A 84 6.08 21.14 21.89
C LEU A 84 5.56 22.38 21.13
N THR A 85 6.29 22.89 20.14
CA THR A 85 5.92 24.10 19.36
C THR A 85 5.36 23.80 17.97
N TRP A 86 5.61 22.60 17.43
CA TRP A 86 5.35 22.19 16.03
C TRP A 86 6.01 23.09 14.97
N GLU A 87 7.00 23.89 15.39
CA GLU A 87 7.78 24.77 14.54
C GLU A 87 9.11 24.11 14.15
N LEU A 88 9.65 24.46 12.98
CA LEU A 88 11.01 24.05 12.61
C LEU A 88 12.02 24.91 13.39
N PRO A 89 13.06 24.30 14.00
CA PRO A 89 13.95 25.02 14.90
C PRO A 89 14.78 26.05 14.13
N TRP A 90 14.83 27.28 14.62
CA TRP A 90 15.54 28.42 14.05
C TRP A 90 14.95 28.95 12.72
N THR A 91 13.63 29.13 12.67
CA THR A 91 12.90 29.62 11.48
C THR A 91 12.74 31.14 11.39
N ASP A 92 12.62 31.84 12.52
CA ASP A 92 12.25 33.28 12.60
C ASP A 92 13.24 34.27 11.97
N VAL A 93 14.37 33.78 11.47
CA VAL A 93 15.46 34.63 10.97
C VAL A 93 16.06 33.97 9.72
N GLU A 94 16.14 34.71 8.60
CA GLU A 94 16.78 34.26 7.36
C GLU A 94 18.31 34.19 7.53
N VAL A 95 18.76 33.12 8.18
CA VAL A 95 20.12 32.94 8.67
C VAL A 95 20.78 31.82 7.87
N THR A 96 21.88 32.16 7.18
CA THR A 96 22.70 31.16 6.48
C THR A 96 23.28 30.16 7.50
N PRO A 97 23.56 28.89 7.11
CA PRO A 97 24.05 27.87 8.03
C PRO A 97 25.25 28.32 8.89
N TRP A 98 26.18 29.09 8.30
CA TRP A 98 27.35 29.62 9.03
C TRP A 98 26.99 30.71 10.06
N GLN A 99 26.03 31.59 9.74
CA GLN A 99 25.51 32.56 10.71
C GLN A 99 24.77 31.86 11.86
N LEU A 100 24.05 30.76 11.59
CA LEU A 100 23.39 29.96 12.63
C LEU A 100 24.44 29.32 13.54
N VAL A 101 25.44 28.65 12.97
CA VAL A 101 26.58 28.11 13.74
C VAL A 101 27.19 29.19 14.64
N ARG A 102 27.45 30.40 14.12
CA ARG A 102 27.96 31.53 14.91
C ARG A 102 27.03 31.97 16.05
N GLN A 103 25.70 31.91 15.87
CA GLN A 103 24.73 32.23 16.92
C GLN A 103 24.68 31.13 18.00
N LEU A 104 24.67 29.87 17.59
CA LEU A 104 24.66 28.71 18.51
C LEU A 104 25.94 28.63 19.34
N SER A 105 27.11 28.80 18.72
CA SER A 105 28.40 28.89 19.41
C SER A 105 28.57 30.16 20.27
N ALA A 106 27.66 31.14 20.15
CA ALA A 106 27.57 32.31 21.03
C ALA A 106 26.50 32.15 22.14
N GLY A 107 25.96 30.94 22.34
CA GLY A 107 25.01 30.64 23.42
C GLY A 107 23.54 30.90 23.10
N ALA A 108 23.17 31.15 21.84
CA ALA A 108 21.76 31.30 21.46
C ALA A 108 20.94 30.04 21.80
N ARG A 109 19.67 30.22 22.18
CA ARG A 109 18.70 29.17 22.48
C ARG A 109 17.31 29.50 21.91
N LEU A 110 16.60 28.46 21.46
CA LEU A 110 15.23 28.56 20.99
C LEU A 110 14.35 29.12 22.11
N GLN A 111 13.46 30.04 21.75
CA GLN A 111 12.51 30.62 22.69
C GLN A 111 11.26 29.73 22.77
N LEU A 112 10.57 29.77 23.90
CA LEU A 112 9.25 29.16 24.02
C LEU A 112 8.18 30.24 23.78
N PRO A 113 7.22 30.02 22.87
CA PRO A 113 6.05 30.89 22.78
C PRO A 113 5.21 30.76 24.07
N PRO A 114 4.40 31.77 24.44
CA PRO A 114 3.61 31.71 25.66
C PRO A 114 2.65 30.51 25.65
N ARG A 115 2.42 29.87 26.82
CA ARG A 115 1.63 28.63 26.94
C ARG A 115 0.22 28.67 26.33
N ALA A 116 -0.38 29.85 26.21
CA ALA A 116 -1.68 30.07 25.56
C ALA A 116 -1.64 30.02 24.02
N VAL A 117 -0.45 29.92 23.41
CA VAL A 117 -0.20 29.91 21.96
C VAL A 117 0.50 28.61 21.51
N LEU A 118 0.84 27.71 22.44
CA LEU A 118 1.35 26.37 22.12
C LEU A 118 0.28 25.57 21.35
N PRO A 119 0.66 24.81 20.31
CA PRO A 119 -0.28 24.06 19.49
C PRO A 119 -0.88 22.85 20.22
N GLY A 120 -2.07 22.45 19.77
CA GLY A 120 -2.89 21.41 20.41
C GLY A 120 -3.64 21.98 21.62
N GLY A 121 -4.97 22.06 21.53
CA GLY A 121 -5.82 22.88 22.41
C GLY A 121 -5.79 22.60 23.92
N ASN A 122 -5.13 21.52 24.36
CA ASN A 122 -4.92 21.19 25.78
C ASN A 122 -3.46 21.33 26.24
N ALA A 123 -2.51 21.73 25.38
CA ALA A 123 -1.08 21.75 25.71
C ALA A 123 -0.78 22.67 26.91
N GLY A 124 -1.35 23.88 26.93
CA GLY A 124 -1.25 24.81 28.07
C GLY A 124 -1.97 24.34 29.36
N ALA A 125 -2.71 23.23 29.31
CA ALA A 125 -3.38 22.59 30.46
C ALA A 125 -2.74 21.26 30.87
N PHE A 126 -1.66 20.82 30.20
CA PHE A 126 -0.92 19.61 30.55
C PHE A 126 -0.24 19.79 31.91
N ALA A 127 -0.68 19.04 32.92
CA ALA A 127 -0.15 19.13 34.28
C ALA A 127 1.34 18.72 34.42
N GLY A 128 1.91 18.09 33.38
CA GLY A 128 3.33 17.76 33.28
C GLY A 128 4.19 18.79 32.54
N LEU A 129 3.63 19.94 32.13
CA LEU A 129 4.30 20.88 31.23
C LEU A 129 5.52 21.55 31.86
N ASP A 130 5.45 21.98 33.12
CA ASP A 130 6.59 22.58 33.83
C ASP A 130 7.79 21.63 33.91
N GLN A 131 7.52 20.33 34.12
CA GLN A 131 8.54 19.29 34.19
C GLN A 131 9.10 18.93 32.81
N TYR A 132 8.28 19.03 31.76
CA TYR A 132 8.69 18.83 30.36
C TYR A 132 9.56 20.00 29.86
N GLU A 133 9.11 21.25 30.04
CA GLU A 133 9.86 22.47 29.70
C GLU A 133 11.22 22.48 30.41
N LEU A 134 11.26 22.20 31.72
CA LEU A 134 12.50 22.11 32.50
C LEU A 134 13.43 21.00 31.99
N LEU A 135 12.89 19.83 31.65
CA LEU A 135 13.71 18.72 31.13
C LEU A 135 14.30 19.05 29.76
N MET A 136 13.49 19.59 28.85
CA MET A 136 13.91 20.07 27.53
C MET A 136 15.02 21.12 27.63
N GLN A 137 14.85 22.12 28.52
CA GLN A 137 15.84 23.17 28.75
C GLN A 137 17.15 22.61 29.32
N GLN A 138 17.11 21.56 30.14
CA GLN A 138 18.30 20.87 30.63
C GLN A 138 18.95 19.99 29.56
N CYS A 139 18.18 19.41 28.64
CA CYS A 139 18.75 18.64 27.52
C CYS A 139 19.63 19.52 26.62
N TRP A 140 19.27 20.79 26.38
CA TRP A 140 20.05 21.71 25.53
C TRP A 140 21.05 22.63 26.27
N ALA A 141 21.46 22.30 27.50
CA ALA A 141 22.39 23.11 28.29
C ALA A 141 23.73 23.40 27.55
N GLU A 142 24.38 24.53 27.84
CA GLU A 142 25.64 24.91 27.17
C GLU A 142 26.79 23.97 27.53
N ALA A 143 27.00 23.72 28.82
CA ALA A 143 27.95 22.71 29.25
C ALA A 143 27.39 21.30 29.00
N ALA A 144 28.10 20.49 28.22
CA ALA A 144 27.70 19.11 27.92
C ALA A 144 27.56 18.22 29.19
N SER A 145 28.24 18.58 30.28
CA SER A 145 28.15 17.92 31.59
C SER A 145 26.88 18.24 32.39
N GLU A 146 26.14 19.29 32.04
CA GLU A 146 24.88 19.65 32.71
C GLU A 146 23.66 18.95 32.09
N ARG A 147 23.85 18.30 30.93
CA ARG A 147 22.79 17.64 30.19
C ARG A 147 22.49 16.25 30.80
N PRO A 148 21.24 15.95 31.19
CA PRO A 148 20.90 14.68 31.81
C PRO A 148 21.15 13.50 30.84
N PRO A 149 21.73 12.38 31.28
CA PRO A 149 21.90 11.20 30.43
C PRO A 149 20.54 10.65 30.01
N PHE A 150 20.46 9.92 28.88
CA PHE A 150 19.17 9.40 28.41
C PHE A 150 18.44 8.55 29.44
N SER A 151 19.12 7.87 30.38
CA SER A 151 18.49 7.14 31.49
C SER A 151 17.69 8.04 32.45
N GLU A 152 18.08 9.31 32.61
CA GLU A 152 17.33 10.31 33.37
C GLU A 152 16.33 11.09 32.50
N VAL A 153 16.64 11.39 31.24
CA VAL A 153 15.69 12.06 30.30
C VAL A 153 14.46 11.20 30.09
N VAL A 154 14.69 9.99 29.60
CA VAL A 154 13.69 8.92 29.49
C VAL A 154 13.08 8.65 30.87
N GLY A 155 13.86 8.89 31.92
CA GLY A 155 13.47 8.89 33.33
C GLY A 155 12.28 9.76 33.65
N ARG A 156 12.49 11.08 33.59
CA ARG A 156 11.53 12.09 34.02
C ARG A 156 10.31 12.18 33.10
N LEU A 157 10.37 11.60 31.90
CA LEU A 157 9.22 11.51 30.98
C LEU A 157 8.17 10.46 31.40
N ARG A 158 8.54 9.24 31.83
CA ARG A 158 7.52 8.19 32.09
C ARG A 158 6.45 8.59 33.12
N PRO A 159 6.76 9.22 34.28
CA PRO A 159 5.73 9.62 35.24
C PRO A 159 4.68 10.58 34.69
N LEU A 160 5.05 11.43 33.72
CA LEU A 160 4.14 12.42 33.11
C LEU A 160 3.03 11.78 32.25
N PHE A 161 3.19 10.51 31.86
CA PHE A 161 2.19 9.74 31.12
C PHE A 161 1.32 8.83 32.01
N ILE A 162 1.54 8.80 33.34
CA ILE A 162 0.84 7.88 34.26
C ILE A 162 -0.29 8.58 35.05
N PHE A 163 -0.19 9.89 35.29
CA PHE A 163 -1.12 10.60 36.18
C PHE A 163 -2.49 10.98 35.57
N ASP A 164 -2.58 11.14 34.26
CA ASP A 164 -3.75 11.77 33.60
C ASP A 164 -4.96 10.83 33.36
N SER A 165 -4.92 9.62 33.93
CA SER A 165 -5.89 8.55 33.62
C SER A 165 -7.15 8.51 34.52
N ARG A 166 -7.31 9.41 35.48
CA ARG A 166 -8.42 9.33 36.48
C ARG A 166 -9.19 10.62 36.74
N ASP A 167 -8.55 11.78 36.87
CA ASP A 167 -9.23 12.95 37.46
C ASP A 167 -9.98 13.86 36.45
N MET A 168 -9.66 13.81 35.14
CA MET A 168 -10.33 14.66 34.14
C MET A 168 -11.85 14.37 34.01
N PHE A 169 -12.31 13.17 34.41
CA PHE A 169 -13.73 12.82 34.41
C PHE A 169 -14.56 13.49 35.52
N ALA A 170 -13.94 13.95 36.61
CA ALA A 170 -14.66 14.50 37.76
C ALA A 170 -15.11 15.96 37.53
N ALA A 171 -14.23 16.80 36.99
CA ALA A 171 -14.44 18.25 36.93
C ALA A 171 -15.57 18.67 35.98
N SER A 172 -15.72 18.01 34.82
CA SER A 172 -16.71 18.43 33.80
C SER A 172 -18.17 18.18 34.20
N CYS A 173 -18.43 17.38 35.24
CA CYS A 173 -19.79 17.06 35.68
C CYS A 173 -20.44 18.20 36.50
N ALA A 174 -19.64 18.97 37.25
CA ALA A 174 -20.14 20.04 38.12
C ALA A 174 -20.64 21.28 37.34
N ALA A 175 -20.01 21.61 36.21
CA ALA A 175 -20.26 22.85 35.47
C ALA A 175 -21.56 22.88 34.65
N ARG A 176 -22.31 21.77 34.55
CA ARG A 176 -23.55 21.67 33.73
C ARG A 176 -24.85 21.94 34.51
N ALA A 177 -24.78 22.34 35.77
CA ALA A 177 -25.94 22.43 36.66
C ALA A 177 -26.68 23.78 36.66
N THR A 178 -26.13 24.86 36.08
CA THR A 178 -26.62 26.24 36.30
C THR A 178 -26.76 27.08 35.03
N SER A 179 -28.01 27.40 34.67
CA SER A 179 -28.45 28.39 33.65
C SER A 179 -28.02 28.14 32.19
N GLY A 180 -28.91 27.88 31.22
CA GLY A 180 -30.36 27.65 31.35
C GLY A 180 -31.25 28.88 31.11
N MET A 181 -31.15 29.55 29.95
CA MET A 181 -32.30 30.27 29.37
C MET A 181 -32.29 30.28 27.83
N ARG A 182 -33.43 30.70 27.25
CA ARG A 182 -33.86 30.42 25.86
C ARG A 182 -34.28 31.71 25.16
N TRP A 183 -33.96 31.85 23.87
CA TRP A 183 -34.53 32.89 22.99
C TRP A 183 -34.86 32.32 21.60
N GLN A 184 -35.79 32.95 20.88
CA GLN A 184 -36.22 32.55 19.53
C GLN A 184 -36.26 33.76 18.56
N PRO A 185 -36.15 33.56 17.24
CA PRO A 185 -35.71 34.59 16.29
C PRO A 185 -36.87 35.43 15.69
N GLY A 186 -36.53 36.58 15.08
CA GLY A 186 -37.54 37.51 14.55
C GLY A 186 -37.09 38.55 13.52
N ALA A 187 -36.56 38.10 12.36
CA ALA A 187 -36.78 38.71 11.03
C ALA A 187 -36.28 40.20 10.80
N PRO A 188 -36.36 40.78 9.56
CA PRO A 188 -35.15 41.40 8.99
C PRO A 188 -35.42 42.84 8.41
N PRO A 189 -34.83 43.36 7.29
CA PRO A 189 -34.17 44.68 7.36
C PRO A 189 -34.70 45.76 6.38
N ALA A 190 -34.58 47.03 6.76
CA ALA A 190 -34.67 48.19 5.85
C ALA A 190 -34.10 49.47 6.49
N GLY A 191 -33.80 50.49 5.66
CA GLY A 191 -33.78 51.89 6.10
C GLY A 191 -32.41 52.57 6.19
N GLN A 192 -32.09 53.37 5.17
CA GLN A 192 -31.04 54.38 5.21
C GLN A 192 -31.44 55.54 6.14
N LEU A 193 -30.47 56.25 6.76
CA LEU A 193 -30.22 57.70 6.59
C LEU A 193 -29.31 58.32 7.68
N ALA A 194 -28.55 59.34 7.27
CA ALA A 194 -27.94 60.44 8.06
C ALA A 194 -26.95 60.13 9.23
N GLY A 195 -25.87 60.92 9.28
CA GLY A 195 -25.12 61.24 10.51
C GLY A 195 -25.47 62.66 10.99
N PRO A 196 -24.56 63.46 11.60
CA PRO A 196 -23.17 63.17 12.04
C PRO A 196 -22.86 63.70 13.48
N ARG A 197 -21.55 63.81 13.83
CA ARG A 197 -20.97 64.43 15.07
C ARG A 197 -21.11 63.56 16.35
N THR A 198 -20.28 63.70 17.41
CA THR A 198 -19.27 64.73 17.76
C THR A 198 -18.06 64.12 18.50
N ALA A 199 -17.04 64.93 18.82
CA ALA A 199 -15.88 64.61 19.68
C ALA A 199 -16.27 64.57 21.20
N ALA A 200 -15.41 64.36 22.21
CA ALA A 200 -13.94 64.46 22.29
C ALA A 200 -13.33 63.77 23.54
N HIS A 201 -11.98 63.64 23.56
CA HIS A 201 -11.10 63.70 24.75
C HIS A 201 -11.23 62.58 25.85
N GLN A 202 -10.24 62.34 26.74
CA GLN A 202 -8.94 62.99 26.98
C GLN A 202 -7.83 62.01 27.44
N GLN A 203 -6.60 62.50 27.59
CA GLN A 203 -5.37 61.78 27.93
C GLN A 203 -5.27 61.37 29.43
N LYS A 204 -4.45 60.35 29.75
CA LYS A 204 -3.21 60.52 30.57
C LYS A 204 -2.35 59.23 30.73
N GLN A 205 -1.04 59.44 30.78
CA GLN A 205 0.02 58.56 31.33
C GLN A 205 0.66 59.31 32.54
N PRO A 206 1.76 58.87 33.23
CA PRO A 206 2.55 57.62 33.19
C PRO A 206 2.60 56.96 34.61
N GLN A 207 3.66 56.41 35.25
CA GLN A 207 5.11 56.24 35.02
C GLN A 207 5.76 55.22 36.01
N HIS A 208 6.87 54.56 35.62
CA HIS A 208 7.90 53.95 36.52
C HIS A 208 7.48 52.77 37.46
N GLN A 209 8.35 51.92 38.05
CA GLN A 209 9.84 51.79 38.04
C GLN A 209 10.35 50.31 38.15
N ARG A 210 11.63 50.08 38.50
CA ARG A 210 12.47 48.87 38.22
C ARG A 210 12.73 47.90 39.40
N ARG A 211 13.09 46.64 39.03
CA ARG A 211 14.11 45.71 39.62
C ARG A 211 13.90 44.99 40.98
N ALA A 212 14.13 43.67 40.98
CA ALA A 212 14.93 42.89 41.95
C ALA A 212 15.29 41.49 41.37
N TRP A 213 16.06 40.63 42.07
CA TRP A 213 16.55 39.31 41.58
C TRP A 213 16.55 38.19 42.66
N GLN A 214 16.74 36.95 42.18
CA GLN A 214 16.91 35.58 42.77
C GLN A 214 17.74 35.39 44.07
N PRO A 215 17.90 34.18 44.71
CA PRO A 215 17.76 32.75 44.27
C PRO A 215 16.92 31.84 45.23
N VAL A 216 16.86 30.48 45.23
CA VAL A 216 17.61 29.35 44.57
C VAL A 216 16.64 28.36 43.82
N THR A 217 16.55 27.00 43.90
CA THR A 217 17.07 25.88 44.76
C THR A 217 16.97 24.50 44.04
N THR A 218 17.55 23.40 44.58
CA THR A 218 17.67 22.04 43.98
C THR A 218 17.67 20.91 45.07
N PRO A 219 17.68 19.57 44.80
CA PRO A 219 17.30 18.74 43.61
C PRO A 219 16.45 17.44 43.94
N HIS A 220 16.08 16.61 42.93
CA HIS A 220 16.32 15.11 42.84
C HIS A 220 15.28 14.24 42.04
N ARG A 221 15.78 13.40 41.07
CA ARG A 221 15.50 11.94 40.77
C ARG A 221 14.04 11.37 40.61
N THR A 222 13.66 10.37 39.74
CA THR A 222 14.28 9.56 38.63
C THR A 222 13.24 8.73 37.78
N THR A 223 13.65 8.16 36.62
CA THR A 223 13.19 6.89 35.91
C THR A 223 11.74 6.66 35.34
N VAL A 224 11.42 6.02 34.16
CA VAL A 224 12.09 5.65 32.86
C VAL A 224 11.14 5.04 31.75
N VAL A 225 11.04 5.53 30.48
CA VAL A 225 10.53 4.91 29.16
C VAL A 225 9.07 5.15 28.65
N THR A 226 8.66 5.47 27.37
CA THR A 226 9.10 6.25 26.14
C THR A 226 8.06 6.19 24.95
N ALA A 227 8.11 7.12 23.96
CA ALA A 227 7.68 7.03 22.49
C ALA A 227 6.17 7.29 22.12
N ALA A 228 5.68 7.90 20.99
CA ALA A 228 6.16 8.20 19.58
C ALA A 228 5.09 8.91 18.61
N ALA A 229 5.04 9.11 17.24
CA ALA A 229 5.80 8.86 15.92
C ALA A 229 5.31 9.70 14.65
N ALA A 230 5.66 9.34 13.37
CA ALA A 230 5.25 10.04 12.09
C ALA A 230 5.39 9.28 10.70
N ALA A 231 4.54 9.59 9.68
CA ALA A 231 4.70 9.53 8.16
C ALA A 231 3.90 8.55 7.20
N ASP A 232 3.80 8.92 5.89
CA ASP A 232 3.02 8.38 4.70
C ASP A 232 3.89 7.61 3.62
N GLY A 233 3.59 7.28 2.32
CA GLY A 233 2.60 7.59 1.24
C GLY A 233 2.90 6.76 -0.10
N THR A 234 2.67 7.09 -1.41
CA THR A 234 1.61 7.77 -2.25
C THR A 234 1.95 7.78 -3.83
N ASP A 235 1.07 8.10 -4.86
CA ASP A 235 1.23 7.94 -6.39
C ASP A 235 0.89 9.12 -7.37
N ASP A 236 1.59 9.22 -8.53
CA ASP A 236 1.29 9.96 -9.81
C ASP A 236 1.94 9.19 -11.01
N GLU A 237 1.67 9.41 -12.30
CA GLU A 237 1.02 10.56 -13.00
C GLU A 237 -0.21 10.15 -13.83
N LEU A 238 -1.29 10.94 -13.71
CA LEU A 238 -2.27 11.13 -14.79
C LEU A 238 -2.63 12.63 -14.93
N GLU A 239 -1.64 13.50 -14.74
CA GLU A 239 -1.73 14.93 -15.06
C GLU A 239 -1.99 15.13 -16.55
N MET A 240 -3.13 15.72 -16.92
CA MET A 240 -3.17 16.67 -18.05
C MET A 240 -4.44 17.55 -18.14
N VAL A 241 -5.51 17.24 -17.41
CA VAL A 241 -6.79 17.98 -17.52
C VAL A 241 -6.88 19.19 -16.57
N MET A 242 -6.17 19.18 -15.43
CA MET A 242 -6.32 20.19 -14.36
C MET A 242 -5.14 21.18 -14.32
N ARG A 243 -5.01 22.01 -15.37
CA ARG A 243 -3.97 23.06 -15.41
C ARG A 243 -4.17 24.13 -14.32
N GLY A 244 -3.20 24.22 -13.41
CA GLY A 244 -2.88 25.46 -12.67
C GLY A 244 -3.39 25.53 -11.23
N GLY A 245 -2.50 25.27 -10.27
CA GLY A 245 -2.72 25.52 -8.84
C GLY A 245 -1.39 25.63 -8.09
N LYS A 246 -1.31 26.54 -7.12
CA LYS A 246 -0.20 26.59 -6.15
C LYS A 246 -0.55 25.64 -4.99
N SER A 247 0.46 25.15 -4.24
CA SER A 247 0.19 24.43 -2.98
C SER A 247 -0.65 25.31 -2.05
N VAL A 248 -1.85 24.83 -1.71
CA VAL A 248 -2.84 25.61 -0.94
C VAL A 248 -2.64 25.35 0.54
N ALA A 249 -2.17 26.37 1.26
CA ALA A 249 -2.27 26.40 2.72
C ALA A 249 -3.75 26.38 3.11
N VAL A 250 -4.17 25.38 3.89
CA VAL A 250 -5.56 25.23 4.34
C VAL A 250 -5.91 26.40 5.27
N PRO A 251 -6.91 27.24 4.96
CA PRO A 251 -7.30 28.34 5.84
C PRO A 251 -7.81 27.81 7.19
N PRO A 252 -7.42 28.39 8.33
CA PRO A 252 -7.91 27.96 9.64
C PRO A 252 -9.43 28.11 9.77
N GLU A 253 -10.01 29.09 9.09
CA GLU A 253 -11.46 29.29 8.96
C GLU A 253 -12.16 28.09 8.30
N LEU A 254 -11.55 27.54 7.22
CA LEU A 254 -12.06 26.35 6.52
C LEU A 254 -11.95 25.10 7.40
N ALA A 255 -10.85 24.94 8.13
CA ALA A 255 -10.68 23.84 9.08
C ALA A 255 -11.68 23.90 10.24
N ALA A 256 -11.93 25.10 10.80
CA ALA A 256 -12.94 25.32 11.83
C ALA A 256 -14.36 25.01 11.33
N GLY A 257 -14.70 25.43 10.10
CA GLY A 257 -15.99 25.12 9.49
C GLY A 257 -16.21 23.62 9.18
N LEU A 258 -15.13 22.87 8.92
CA LEU A 258 -15.20 21.42 8.65
C LEU A 258 -15.15 20.54 9.92
N ALA A 259 -14.77 21.09 11.08
CA ALA A 259 -14.69 20.34 12.33
C ALA A 259 -16.02 19.64 12.74
N PRO A 260 -17.22 20.24 12.57
CA PRO A 260 -18.49 19.56 12.83
C PRO A 260 -18.74 18.35 11.93
N LEU A 261 -18.41 18.45 10.63
CA LEU A 261 -18.48 17.30 9.70
C LEU A 261 -17.53 16.18 10.15
N ALA A 262 -16.31 16.55 10.50
CA ALA A 262 -15.27 15.60 10.86
C ALA A 262 -15.57 14.89 12.20
N ALA A 263 -16.17 15.57 13.19
CA ALA A 263 -16.68 14.92 14.40
C ALA A 263 -17.69 13.79 14.08
N ALA A 264 -18.49 13.94 13.02
CA ALA A 264 -19.43 12.94 12.53
C ALA A 264 -18.82 11.92 11.53
N CYS A 265 -17.51 12.00 11.24
CA CYS A 265 -16.76 11.13 10.34
C CYS A 265 -15.59 10.42 11.06
N SER A 266 -14.54 11.16 11.44
CA SER A 266 -13.64 10.85 12.56
C SER A 266 -12.74 12.07 12.86
N LEU A 267 -12.16 12.12 14.07
CA LEU A 267 -11.18 13.16 14.44
C LEU A 267 -9.85 13.06 13.64
N ALA A 268 -9.53 11.90 13.05
CA ALA A 268 -8.37 11.74 12.19
C ALA A 268 -8.61 12.29 10.77
N ASP A 269 -9.85 12.27 10.29
CA ASP A 269 -10.19 12.74 8.95
C ASP A 269 -10.09 14.27 8.80
N VAL A 270 -10.25 15.06 9.89
CA VAL A 270 -10.35 16.54 9.86
C VAL A 270 -9.36 17.19 8.90
N ALA A 271 -8.06 16.87 9.06
CA ALA A 271 -6.98 17.49 8.30
C ALA A 271 -6.90 16.99 6.85
N ALA A 272 -7.28 15.73 6.59
CA ALA A 272 -7.33 15.16 5.25
C ALA A 272 -8.52 15.72 4.45
N VAL A 273 -9.70 15.84 5.09
CA VAL A 273 -10.87 16.53 4.55
C VAL A 273 -10.54 17.99 4.24
N ALA A 274 -9.94 18.71 5.19
CA ALA A 274 -9.66 20.13 5.00
C ALA A 274 -8.64 20.38 3.87
N ARG A 275 -7.65 19.51 3.67
CA ARG A 275 -6.79 19.52 2.46
C ARG A 275 -7.58 19.23 1.19
N ALA A 276 -8.41 18.19 1.18
CA ALA A 276 -9.19 17.82 0.00
C ALA A 276 -10.17 18.95 -0.43
N VAL A 277 -10.86 19.56 0.54
CA VAL A 277 -11.75 20.72 0.31
C VAL A 277 -10.94 21.96 -0.09
N ALA A 278 -9.75 22.19 0.46
CA ALA A 278 -8.90 23.33 0.08
C ALA A 278 -8.52 23.35 -1.42
N THR A 279 -8.51 22.21 -2.11
CA THR A 279 -8.29 22.14 -3.58
C THR A 279 -9.51 22.54 -4.42
N MET A 280 -10.70 22.66 -3.82
CA MET A 280 -11.94 22.94 -4.53
C MET A 280 -12.16 24.44 -4.78
N PHE A 281 -12.84 24.78 -5.88
CA PHE A 281 -13.26 26.16 -6.15
C PHE A 281 -14.22 26.69 -5.06
N GLY A 282 -13.98 27.90 -4.55
CA GLY A 282 -14.61 28.47 -3.34
C GLY A 282 -16.10 28.20 -3.11
N PRO A 283 -17.00 28.46 -4.08
CA PRO A 283 -18.43 28.14 -3.95
C PRO A 283 -18.74 26.66 -3.67
N ARG A 284 -17.88 25.73 -4.08
CA ARG A 284 -17.98 24.31 -3.70
C ARG A 284 -17.43 24.04 -2.30
N GLN A 285 -16.42 24.79 -1.84
CA GLN A 285 -15.92 24.70 -0.45
C GLN A 285 -17.02 25.11 0.52
N GLN A 286 -17.62 26.28 0.27
CA GLN A 286 -18.74 26.79 1.05
C GLN A 286 -19.91 25.79 1.04
N GLY A 287 -20.24 25.21 -0.12
CA GLY A 287 -21.25 24.15 -0.20
C GLY A 287 -20.94 22.90 0.65
N VAL A 288 -19.68 22.55 0.94
CA VAL A 288 -19.35 21.45 1.88
C VAL A 288 -19.60 21.89 3.32
N LEU A 289 -19.31 23.15 3.66
CA LEU A 289 -19.61 23.72 4.98
C LEU A 289 -21.13 23.76 5.22
N ASP A 290 -21.87 24.35 4.28
CA ASP A 290 -23.31 24.64 4.41
C ASP A 290 -24.19 23.39 4.41
N HIS A 291 -23.82 22.37 3.62
CA HIS A 291 -24.67 21.18 3.40
C HIS A 291 -24.07 19.90 3.97
N GLY A 292 -22.77 19.86 4.23
CA GLY A 292 -22.07 18.62 4.50
C GLY A 292 -22.51 17.90 5.77
N LEU A 293 -22.93 18.62 6.82
CA LEU A 293 -23.56 18.02 8.01
C LEU A 293 -24.88 17.32 7.69
N ALA A 294 -25.74 17.95 6.88
CA ALA A 294 -27.01 17.37 6.46
C ALA A 294 -26.80 16.16 5.54
N VAL A 295 -25.78 16.21 4.68
CA VAL A 295 -25.33 15.06 3.90
C VAL A 295 -24.82 13.94 4.81
N VAL A 296 -23.95 14.22 5.79
CA VAL A 296 -23.47 13.20 6.74
C VAL A 296 -24.63 12.55 7.50
N ALA A 297 -25.57 13.33 8.04
CA ALA A 297 -26.76 12.80 8.73
C ALA A 297 -27.63 11.91 7.81
N TYR A 298 -27.82 12.31 6.55
CA TYR A 298 -28.52 11.52 5.53
C TYR A 298 -27.79 10.19 5.24
N LEU A 299 -26.46 10.22 5.07
CA LEU A 299 -25.64 9.02 4.83
C LEU A 299 -25.63 8.07 6.03
N GLN A 300 -25.61 8.60 7.25
CA GLN A 300 -25.75 7.83 8.49
C GLN A 300 -27.14 7.17 8.58
N GLY A 301 -28.21 7.89 8.20
CA GLY A 301 -29.57 7.35 8.09
C GLY A 301 -29.71 6.22 7.07
N LEU A 302 -28.84 6.18 6.05
CA LEU A 302 -28.71 5.07 5.10
C LEU A 302 -27.76 3.94 5.57
N GLY A 303 -27.29 3.96 6.82
CA GLY A 303 -26.43 2.93 7.40
C GLY A 303 -24.95 3.01 7.02
N ILE A 304 -24.46 4.15 6.52
CA ILE A 304 -23.03 4.34 6.23
C ILE A 304 -22.33 4.82 7.50
N HIS A 305 -21.38 4.02 8.00
CA HIS A 305 -20.69 4.29 9.28
C HIS A 305 -19.54 5.32 9.16
N GLN A 306 -19.20 5.96 10.28
CA GLN A 306 -18.14 6.97 10.46
C GLN A 306 -16.88 6.78 9.57
N ALA A 307 -16.17 5.65 9.71
CA ALA A 307 -14.93 5.35 8.97
C ALA A 307 -15.10 5.20 7.44
N GLN A 308 -16.33 5.17 6.92
CA GLN A 308 -16.64 5.21 5.49
C GLN A 308 -17.09 6.60 5.05
N LEU A 309 -17.73 7.37 5.93
CA LEU A 309 -18.04 8.79 5.73
C LEU A 309 -16.76 9.64 5.65
N GLY A 310 -15.79 9.38 6.53
CA GLY A 310 -14.46 10.01 6.49
C GLY A 310 -13.76 9.79 5.16
N ARG A 311 -13.63 8.52 4.73
CA ARG A 311 -13.03 8.17 3.43
C ARG A 311 -13.79 8.76 2.23
N LEU A 312 -15.13 8.82 2.27
CA LEU A 312 -15.95 9.52 1.27
C LEU A 312 -15.66 11.01 1.23
N LEU A 313 -15.58 11.67 2.38
CA LEU A 313 -15.41 13.11 2.50
C LEU A 313 -13.97 13.55 2.18
N CYS A 314 -12.98 12.74 2.54
CA CYS A 314 -11.57 12.89 2.17
C CYS A 314 -11.33 12.70 0.67
N ARG A 315 -11.81 11.60 0.08
CA ARG A 315 -11.52 11.30 -1.35
C ARG A 315 -12.49 11.97 -2.32
N CYS A 316 -13.73 12.23 -1.90
CA CYS A 316 -14.81 12.73 -2.75
C CYS A 316 -15.63 13.87 -2.08
N PRO A 317 -15.01 14.97 -1.62
CA PRO A 317 -15.71 16.08 -0.96
C PRO A 317 -16.78 16.75 -1.84
N VAL A 318 -16.67 16.63 -3.16
CA VAL A 318 -17.68 17.09 -4.13
C VAL A 318 -19.08 16.50 -3.85
N LEU A 319 -19.16 15.30 -3.27
CA LEU A 319 -20.43 14.66 -2.89
C LEU A 319 -21.20 15.44 -1.80
N PHE A 320 -20.47 16.12 -0.91
CA PHE A 320 -20.99 16.88 0.23
C PHE A 320 -21.25 18.35 -0.10
N SER A 321 -20.75 18.84 -1.25
CA SER A 321 -20.82 20.26 -1.65
C SER A 321 -22.19 20.77 -2.13
N ARG A 322 -23.27 20.07 -1.78
CA ARG A 322 -24.68 20.34 -2.17
C ARG A 322 -25.65 19.70 -1.17
N PRO A 323 -26.92 20.13 -1.11
CA PRO A 323 -27.94 19.45 -0.33
C PRO A 323 -27.99 17.94 -0.62
N SER A 324 -28.36 17.15 0.40
CA SER A 324 -28.56 15.70 0.27
C SER A 324 -29.54 15.36 -0.86
N GLU A 325 -30.63 16.12 -0.97
CA GLU A 325 -31.64 16.01 -2.02
C GLU A 325 -31.11 16.33 -3.44
N GLU A 326 -30.02 17.09 -3.57
CA GLU A 326 -29.50 17.60 -4.85
C GLU A 326 -28.31 16.82 -5.42
N ARG A 327 -27.55 16.10 -4.59
CA ARG A 327 -26.37 15.35 -5.07
C ARG A 327 -26.15 14.03 -4.37
N ALA A 328 -25.98 14.02 -3.05
CA ALA A 328 -25.63 12.78 -2.35
C ALA A 328 -26.75 11.73 -2.53
N GLY A 329 -28.00 12.12 -2.29
CA GLY A 329 -29.18 11.29 -2.48
C GLY A 329 -29.52 11.02 -3.95
N LEU A 330 -29.29 11.94 -4.88
CA LEU A 330 -29.50 11.65 -6.31
C LEU A 330 -28.49 10.63 -6.85
N LEU A 331 -27.20 10.77 -6.54
CA LEU A 331 -26.16 9.83 -6.97
C LEU A 331 -26.28 8.48 -6.26
N LEU A 332 -26.60 8.47 -4.96
CA LEU A 332 -26.86 7.22 -4.23
C LEU A 332 -28.15 6.54 -4.71
N SER A 333 -29.25 7.26 -4.92
CA SER A 333 -30.48 6.66 -5.46
C SER A 333 -30.32 6.21 -6.92
N GLN A 334 -29.44 6.83 -7.71
CA GLN A 334 -29.06 6.31 -9.04
C GLN A 334 -28.33 4.96 -8.93
N LEU A 335 -27.36 4.80 -8.02
CA LEU A 335 -26.69 3.52 -7.79
C LEU A 335 -27.58 2.48 -7.08
N MET A 336 -28.42 2.88 -6.14
CA MET A 336 -29.37 1.99 -5.46
C MET A 336 -30.48 1.53 -6.41
N ARG A 337 -30.86 2.31 -7.42
CA ARG A 337 -31.72 1.86 -8.54
C ARG A 337 -31.08 0.74 -9.39
N LEU A 338 -29.76 0.58 -9.36
CA LEU A 338 -29.05 -0.58 -9.96
C LEU A 338 -29.03 -1.81 -9.01
N GLY A 339 -29.50 -1.69 -7.78
CA GLY A 339 -29.53 -2.76 -6.78
C GLY A 339 -28.38 -2.77 -5.76
N LEU A 340 -27.50 -1.75 -5.75
CA LEU A 340 -26.49 -1.61 -4.71
C LEU A 340 -27.13 -1.21 -3.37
N SER A 341 -26.59 -1.70 -2.26
CA SER A 341 -26.82 -1.06 -0.95
C SER A 341 -26.14 0.31 -0.90
N ALA A 342 -26.64 1.22 -0.05
CA ALA A 342 -26.03 2.55 0.14
C ALA A 342 -24.54 2.48 0.50
N ARG A 343 -24.12 1.43 1.22
CA ARG A 343 -22.72 1.17 1.57
C ARG A 343 -21.87 0.81 0.34
N GLN A 344 -22.34 -0.09 -0.52
CA GLN A 344 -21.62 -0.45 -1.76
C GLN A 344 -21.57 0.72 -2.75
N ALA A 345 -22.65 1.50 -2.82
CA ALA A 345 -22.70 2.72 -3.62
C ALA A 345 -21.71 3.79 -3.10
N ALA A 346 -21.59 3.93 -1.77
CA ALA A 346 -20.55 4.74 -1.14
C ALA A 346 -19.12 4.27 -1.47
N ASP A 347 -18.85 2.96 -1.46
CA ASP A 347 -17.52 2.44 -1.84
C ASP A 347 -17.15 2.71 -3.31
N CYS A 348 -18.13 2.89 -4.21
CA CYS A 348 -17.87 3.32 -5.59
C CYS A 348 -17.29 4.75 -5.65
N PHE A 349 -17.95 5.74 -5.02
CA PHE A 349 -17.43 7.11 -4.95
C PHE A 349 -16.13 7.19 -4.14
N GLY A 350 -16.02 6.36 -3.09
CA GLY A 350 -14.83 6.27 -2.24
C GLY A 350 -13.60 5.69 -2.94
N GLN A 351 -13.77 4.88 -3.99
CA GLN A 351 -12.66 4.36 -4.81
C GLN A 351 -12.39 5.15 -6.09
N GLN A 352 -13.41 5.80 -6.68
CA GLN A 352 -13.28 6.60 -7.90
C GLN A 352 -14.02 7.94 -7.75
N PRO A 353 -13.39 8.99 -7.20
CA PRO A 353 -14.05 10.28 -6.92
C PRO A 353 -14.63 10.99 -8.16
N VAL A 354 -14.07 10.73 -9.34
CA VAL A 354 -14.56 11.24 -10.65
C VAL A 354 -16.03 10.85 -10.89
N VAL A 355 -16.48 9.74 -10.29
CA VAL A 355 -17.83 9.18 -10.41
C VAL A 355 -18.89 10.06 -9.70
N ALA A 356 -18.52 11.03 -8.87
CA ALA A 356 -19.48 11.96 -8.26
C ALA A 356 -19.92 13.13 -9.20
N HIS A 357 -19.67 13.02 -10.50
CA HIS A 357 -20.12 14.00 -11.49
C HIS A 357 -21.44 13.58 -12.17
N PRO A 358 -22.56 14.30 -11.97
CA PRO A 358 -23.90 13.77 -12.29
C PRO A 358 -24.30 13.78 -13.78
N ARG A 359 -23.53 14.42 -14.68
CA ARG A 359 -23.96 14.71 -16.07
C ARG A 359 -23.85 13.53 -17.07
N SER A 360 -23.71 12.29 -16.61
CA SER A 360 -23.51 11.13 -17.49
C SER A 360 -24.22 9.84 -17.07
N PHE A 361 -24.68 9.71 -15.81
CA PHE A 361 -25.16 8.44 -15.26
C PHE A 361 -26.23 7.77 -16.12
N GLU A 362 -27.36 8.45 -16.37
CA GLU A 362 -28.52 7.83 -17.01
C GLU A 362 -28.25 7.53 -18.50
N ALA A 363 -27.40 8.33 -19.17
CA ALA A 363 -26.96 8.05 -20.54
C ALA A 363 -25.92 6.91 -20.63
N ALA A 364 -25.00 6.81 -19.66
CA ALA A 364 -24.06 5.69 -19.58
C ALA A 364 -24.76 4.38 -19.20
N ILE A 365 -25.72 4.41 -18.26
CA ILE A 365 -26.58 3.28 -17.91
C ILE A 365 -27.40 2.84 -19.13
N ALA A 366 -27.95 3.77 -19.93
CA ALA A 366 -28.68 3.44 -21.16
C ALA A 366 -27.82 2.73 -22.24
N VAL A 367 -26.49 2.86 -22.22
CA VAL A 367 -25.57 2.07 -23.07
C VAL A 367 -25.20 0.75 -22.40
N LEU A 368 -24.83 0.79 -21.11
CA LEU A 368 -24.26 -0.36 -20.39
C LEU A 368 -25.30 -1.41 -19.97
N ALA A 369 -26.50 -1.01 -19.55
CA ALA A 369 -27.53 -1.94 -19.10
C ALA A 369 -28.05 -2.83 -20.26
N PRO A 370 -28.41 -2.32 -21.46
CA PRO A 370 -28.78 -3.17 -22.59
C PRO A 370 -27.64 -4.08 -23.06
N LEU A 371 -26.40 -3.59 -23.04
CA LEU A 371 -25.22 -4.42 -23.35
C LEU A 371 -25.12 -5.60 -22.38
N LEU A 372 -25.16 -5.35 -21.07
CA LEU A 372 -25.06 -6.38 -20.02
C LEU A 372 -26.24 -7.37 -20.04
N ALA A 373 -27.45 -6.90 -20.37
CA ALA A 373 -28.63 -7.74 -20.52
C ALA A 373 -28.48 -8.75 -21.67
N VAL A 374 -27.99 -8.32 -22.83
CA VAL A 374 -27.72 -9.20 -23.98
C VAL A 374 -26.68 -10.29 -23.66
N GLY A 375 -25.76 -10.03 -22.72
CA GLY A 375 -24.71 -10.96 -22.32
C GLY A 375 -24.98 -11.75 -21.03
N SER A 376 -26.23 -12.09 -20.71
CA SER A 376 -26.56 -12.87 -19.51
C SER A 376 -27.61 -13.98 -19.74
N LYS A 377 -27.28 -15.20 -19.31
CA LYS A 377 -28.21 -16.34 -19.24
C LYS A 377 -29.17 -16.29 -18.05
N SER A 378 -29.14 -15.22 -17.25
CA SER A 378 -29.98 -15.03 -16.07
C SER A 378 -31.40 -14.60 -16.46
N ALA A 379 -32.28 -15.55 -16.75
CA ALA A 379 -33.70 -15.30 -16.98
C ALA A 379 -34.28 -14.45 -15.84
N GLY A 380 -35.02 -13.38 -16.19
CA GLY A 380 -35.72 -12.52 -15.23
C GLY A 380 -34.89 -11.41 -14.55
N ARG A 381 -33.58 -11.29 -14.80
CA ARG A 381 -32.77 -10.15 -14.29
C ARG A 381 -32.59 -9.07 -15.35
N THR A 382 -32.72 -7.80 -14.95
CA THR A 382 -32.60 -6.65 -15.86
C THR A 382 -31.14 -6.24 -16.08
N GLY A 383 -30.89 -5.40 -17.10
CA GLY A 383 -29.55 -4.89 -17.39
C GLY A 383 -28.96 -4.03 -16.28
N GLU A 384 -29.81 -3.26 -15.60
CA GLU A 384 -29.48 -2.42 -14.44
C GLU A 384 -29.02 -3.26 -13.25
N GLN A 385 -29.71 -4.37 -12.97
CA GLN A 385 -29.33 -5.30 -11.91
C GLN A 385 -27.98 -5.98 -12.20
N LEU A 386 -27.67 -6.25 -13.47
CA LEU A 386 -26.40 -6.83 -13.89
C LEU A 386 -25.25 -5.80 -13.84
N LEU A 387 -25.56 -4.51 -14.03
CA LEU A 387 -24.63 -3.41 -13.78
C LEU A 387 -24.39 -3.21 -12.28
N GLY A 388 -25.41 -3.41 -11.44
CA GLY A 388 -25.28 -3.43 -9.98
C GLY A 388 -24.35 -4.53 -9.48
N ASP A 389 -24.55 -5.77 -9.94
CA ASP A 389 -23.67 -6.92 -9.68
C ASP A 389 -22.20 -6.64 -10.06
N LEU A 390 -21.97 -5.90 -11.15
CA LEU A 390 -20.63 -5.53 -11.60
C LEU A 390 -19.98 -4.53 -10.65
N LEU A 391 -20.69 -3.45 -10.30
CA LEU A 391 -20.19 -2.40 -9.42
C LEU A 391 -19.97 -2.91 -7.98
N GLN A 392 -20.82 -3.81 -7.50
CA GLN A 392 -20.61 -4.50 -6.21
C GLN A 392 -19.29 -5.30 -6.17
N LYS A 393 -18.89 -5.92 -7.28
CA LYS A 393 -17.67 -6.74 -7.39
C LYS A 393 -16.44 -5.92 -7.75
N GLN A 394 -16.61 -4.84 -8.52
CA GLN A 394 -15.55 -3.98 -9.01
C GLN A 394 -15.99 -2.50 -8.88
N PRO A 395 -15.91 -1.88 -7.69
CA PRO A 395 -16.34 -0.48 -7.50
C PRO A 395 -15.63 0.53 -8.42
N ALA A 396 -14.40 0.21 -8.86
CA ALA A 396 -13.66 1.00 -9.83
C ALA A 396 -14.33 1.07 -11.22
N ALA A 397 -15.17 0.09 -11.59
CA ALA A 397 -15.96 0.12 -12.83
C ALA A 397 -16.97 1.29 -12.86
N GLY A 398 -17.22 1.94 -11.72
CA GLY A 398 -18.01 3.18 -11.66
C GLY A 398 -17.47 4.29 -12.57
N LEU A 399 -16.18 4.29 -12.92
CA LEU A 399 -15.60 5.25 -13.87
C LEU A 399 -16.30 5.22 -15.24
N LEU A 400 -16.83 4.06 -15.66
CA LEU A 400 -17.65 3.96 -16.89
C LEU A 400 -18.91 4.82 -16.81
N LEU A 401 -19.52 5.00 -15.63
CA LEU A 401 -20.70 5.87 -15.43
C LEU A 401 -20.37 7.37 -15.58
N SER A 402 -19.09 7.74 -15.44
CA SER A 402 -18.60 9.11 -15.67
C SER A 402 -18.27 9.42 -17.14
N SER A 403 -18.25 8.39 -17.99
CA SER A 403 -17.88 8.49 -19.41
C SER A 403 -19.04 9.00 -20.27
N ARG A 404 -18.73 9.65 -21.40
CA ARG A 404 -19.77 10.06 -22.37
C ARG A 404 -20.39 8.84 -23.04
N ALA A 405 -21.72 8.81 -23.15
CA ALA A 405 -22.44 7.71 -23.79
C ALA A 405 -21.98 7.46 -25.24
N GLU A 406 -21.70 8.52 -26.01
CA GLU A 406 -21.14 8.44 -27.36
C GLU A 406 -19.80 7.69 -27.39
N ALA A 407 -18.90 7.98 -26.45
CA ALA A 407 -17.58 7.35 -26.37
C ALA A 407 -17.67 5.90 -25.87
N LEU A 408 -18.55 5.61 -24.91
CA LEU A 408 -18.85 4.24 -24.48
C LEU A 408 -19.42 3.41 -25.64
N GLN A 409 -20.41 3.96 -26.35
CA GLN A 409 -21.04 3.31 -27.50
C GLN A 409 -20.04 3.07 -28.63
N HIS A 410 -19.21 4.08 -28.96
CA HIS A 410 -18.14 3.92 -29.93
C HIS A 410 -17.12 2.85 -29.50
N ASN A 411 -16.71 2.80 -28.23
CA ASN A 411 -15.81 1.76 -27.71
C ASN A 411 -16.45 0.36 -27.80
N VAL A 412 -17.75 0.23 -27.49
CA VAL A 412 -18.51 -1.02 -27.70
C VAL A 412 -18.49 -1.40 -29.18
N ASP A 413 -18.87 -0.50 -30.08
CA ASP A 413 -18.98 -0.78 -31.51
C ASP A 413 -17.62 -1.13 -32.15
N ASN A 414 -16.53 -0.50 -31.71
CA ASN A 414 -15.17 -0.88 -32.13
C ASN A 414 -14.78 -2.29 -31.65
N LEU A 415 -15.13 -2.68 -30.42
CA LEU A 415 -14.90 -4.06 -29.96
C LEU A 415 -15.74 -5.08 -30.76
N LEU A 416 -16.97 -4.73 -31.15
CA LEU A 416 -17.79 -5.55 -32.04
C LEU A 416 -17.17 -5.65 -33.44
N GLN A 417 -16.66 -4.55 -34.00
CA GLN A 417 -15.94 -4.53 -35.30
C GLN A 417 -14.60 -5.29 -35.25
N LEU A 418 -13.91 -5.32 -34.10
CA LEU A 418 -12.72 -6.15 -33.89
C LEU A 418 -13.02 -7.66 -33.96
N GLY A 419 -14.28 -8.06 -33.72
CA GLY A 419 -14.76 -9.44 -33.83
C GLY A 419 -15.24 -10.06 -32.53
N LEU A 420 -15.35 -9.29 -31.44
CA LEU A 420 -15.94 -9.76 -30.18
C LEU A 420 -17.47 -9.75 -30.30
N SER A 421 -18.14 -10.85 -29.96
CA SER A 421 -19.60 -10.82 -29.79
C SER A 421 -20.00 -9.98 -28.57
N LYS A 422 -21.24 -9.45 -28.54
CA LYS A 422 -21.79 -8.73 -27.36
C LYS A 422 -21.64 -9.55 -26.07
N GLN A 423 -21.82 -10.88 -26.16
CA GLN A 423 -21.62 -11.81 -25.04
C GLN A 423 -20.16 -11.87 -24.56
N GLN A 424 -19.17 -11.80 -25.46
CA GLN A 424 -17.75 -11.77 -25.11
C GLN A 424 -17.34 -10.43 -24.50
N VAL A 425 -17.83 -9.29 -25.02
CA VAL A 425 -17.60 -7.96 -24.42
C VAL A 425 -18.14 -7.94 -22.98
N VAL A 426 -19.36 -8.45 -22.75
CA VAL A 426 -19.94 -8.56 -21.40
C VAL A 426 -19.16 -9.50 -20.48
N ASN A 427 -18.64 -10.62 -20.98
CA ASN A 427 -17.84 -11.54 -20.19
C ASN A 427 -16.50 -10.93 -19.80
N ALA A 428 -15.84 -10.21 -20.72
CA ALA A 428 -14.60 -9.50 -20.44
C ALA A 428 -14.83 -8.35 -19.44
N LEU A 429 -15.91 -7.57 -19.57
CA LEU A 429 -16.28 -6.51 -18.61
C LEU A 429 -16.50 -7.04 -17.19
N LYS A 430 -17.09 -8.24 -17.05
CA LYS A 430 -17.27 -8.93 -15.75
C LYS A 430 -15.94 -9.38 -15.11
N GLN A 431 -14.83 -9.31 -15.84
CA GLN A 431 -13.47 -9.64 -15.35
C GLN A 431 -12.56 -8.41 -15.24
N ASN A 432 -12.58 -7.50 -16.22
CA ASN A 432 -11.93 -6.20 -16.18
C ASN A 432 -12.73 -5.15 -16.95
N TRP A 433 -13.26 -4.15 -16.23
CA TRP A 433 -13.99 -3.02 -16.80
C TRP A 433 -13.13 -2.10 -17.71
N ALA A 434 -11.80 -2.10 -17.56
CA ALA A 434 -10.90 -1.19 -18.29
C ALA A 434 -10.95 -1.36 -19.81
N LEU A 435 -11.42 -2.51 -20.32
CA LEU A 435 -11.60 -2.78 -21.74
C LEU A 435 -12.49 -1.73 -22.46
N LEU A 436 -13.51 -1.17 -21.79
CA LEU A 436 -14.33 -0.08 -22.34
C LEU A 436 -13.83 1.33 -21.99
N ALA A 437 -12.84 1.47 -21.11
CA ALA A 437 -12.26 2.76 -20.75
C ALA A 437 -11.15 3.22 -21.71
N CYS A 438 -10.54 2.29 -22.45
CA CYS A 438 -9.45 2.59 -23.39
C CYS A 438 -9.95 3.04 -24.76
N THR A 439 -9.13 3.80 -25.50
CA THR A 439 -9.47 4.30 -26.84
C THR A 439 -9.22 3.24 -27.93
N PRO A 440 -9.90 3.33 -29.10
CA PRO A 440 -9.67 2.42 -30.22
C PRO A 440 -8.23 2.53 -30.76
N GLU A 441 -7.66 3.73 -30.75
CA GLU A 441 -6.27 4.01 -31.14
C GLU A 441 -5.25 3.27 -30.25
N HIS A 442 -5.51 3.19 -28.95
CA HIS A 442 -4.66 2.44 -28.01
C HIS A 442 -4.75 0.93 -28.26
N LEU A 443 -5.96 0.42 -28.47
CA LEU A 443 -6.17 -0.99 -28.85
C LEU A 443 -5.45 -1.34 -30.16
N ALA A 444 -5.50 -0.48 -31.17
CA ALA A 444 -4.82 -0.68 -32.45
C ALA A 444 -3.29 -0.67 -32.32
N LYS A 445 -2.70 0.15 -31.42
CA LYS A 445 -1.26 0.13 -31.13
C LYS A 445 -0.84 -1.19 -30.47
N LEU A 446 -1.61 -1.69 -29.50
CA LEU A 446 -1.32 -2.96 -28.84
C LEU A 446 -1.47 -4.16 -29.80
N GLU A 447 -2.45 -4.13 -30.71
CA GLU A 447 -2.59 -5.10 -31.81
C GLU A 447 -1.35 -5.07 -32.72
N ALA A 448 -0.92 -3.87 -33.15
CA ALA A 448 0.23 -3.69 -34.02
C ALA A 448 1.54 -4.20 -33.40
N VAL A 449 1.76 -4.00 -32.09
CA VAL A 449 2.90 -4.57 -31.36
C VAL A 449 2.91 -6.10 -31.46
N LEU A 450 1.80 -6.76 -31.12
CA LEU A 450 1.74 -8.22 -31.14
C LEU A 450 1.87 -8.78 -32.56
N GLN A 451 1.31 -8.08 -33.55
CA GLN A 451 1.46 -8.41 -34.97
C GLN A 451 2.91 -8.25 -35.47
N GLN A 452 3.66 -7.24 -34.99
CA GLN A 452 5.07 -7.02 -35.32
C GLN A 452 5.99 -8.05 -34.64
N GLU A 453 6.03 -8.04 -33.31
CA GLU A 453 7.00 -8.84 -32.53
C GLU A 453 6.71 -10.34 -32.68
N MET A 454 5.46 -10.74 -32.43
CA MET A 454 5.05 -12.16 -32.40
C MET A 454 4.49 -12.67 -33.72
N GLY A 455 4.09 -11.80 -34.66
CA GLY A 455 3.31 -12.25 -35.82
C GLY A 455 1.86 -12.59 -35.48
N ALA A 456 1.36 -12.12 -34.33
CA ALA A 456 0.03 -12.45 -33.83
C ALA A 456 -1.07 -11.95 -34.76
N ASP A 457 -1.99 -12.83 -35.13
CA ASP A 457 -3.14 -12.48 -35.96
C ASP A 457 -4.26 -11.81 -35.15
N ARG A 458 -5.23 -11.22 -35.86
CA ARG A 458 -6.40 -10.58 -35.23
C ARG A 458 -7.26 -11.56 -34.42
N GLN A 459 -7.29 -12.85 -34.74
CA GLN A 459 -7.98 -13.84 -33.89
C GLN A 459 -7.25 -14.06 -32.56
N LEU A 460 -5.92 -14.09 -32.55
CA LEU A 460 -5.13 -14.14 -31.32
C LEU A 460 -5.33 -12.87 -30.50
N TRP A 461 -5.33 -11.68 -31.12
CA TRP A 461 -5.64 -10.43 -30.43
C TRP A 461 -7.04 -10.45 -29.78
N VAL A 462 -8.07 -10.89 -30.48
CA VAL A 462 -9.43 -11.07 -29.93
C VAL A 462 -9.44 -12.07 -28.74
N LYS A 463 -8.61 -13.13 -28.76
CA LYS A 463 -8.44 -14.04 -27.61
C LYS A 463 -7.76 -13.34 -26.43
N VAL A 464 -6.75 -12.49 -26.67
CA VAL A 464 -6.08 -11.67 -25.64
C VAL A 464 -7.07 -10.70 -25.00
N LEU A 465 -7.82 -9.93 -25.79
CA LEU A 465 -8.85 -9.02 -25.29
C LEU A 465 -9.91 -9.72 -24.43
N HIS A 466 -10.34 -10.93 -24.83
CA HIS A 466 -11.38 -11.66 -24.11
C HIS A 466 -10.89 -12.36 -22.81
N ARG A 467 -9.65 -12.87 -22.77
CA ARG A 467 -9.13 -13.67 -21.64
C ARG A 467 -8.13 -12.95 -20.75
N ALA A 468 -7.49 -11.89 -21.24
CA ALA A 468 -6.44 -11.15 -20.54
C ALA A 468 -6.61 -9.64 -20.75
N ALA A 469 -7.82 -9.14 -20.56
CA ALA A 469 -8.16 -7.71 -20.63
C ALA A 469 -7.33 -6.79 -19.71
N ARG A 470 -6.46 -7.31 -18.84
CA ARG A 470 -5.42 -6.54 -18.12
C ARG A 470 -4.32 -6.00 -19.05
N VAL A 471 -3.99 -6.71 -20.13
CA VAL A 471 -3.00 -6.29 -21.15
C VAL A 471 -3.36 -4.93 -21.75
N VAL A 472 -4.66 -4.65 -21.87
CA VAL A 472 -5.18 -3.38 -22.41
C VAL A 472 -4.79 -2.17 -21.55
N GLY A 473 -4.55 -2.36 -20.25
CA GLY A 473 -4.05 -1.31 -19.35
C GLY A 473 -2.54 -1.10 -19.37
N CYS A 474 -1.78 -1.88 -20.15
CA CYS A 474 -0.33 -1.76 -20.26
C CYS A 474 0.09 -0.73 -21.32
N SER A 475 1.31 -0.18 -21.19
CA SER A 475 1.89 0.67 -22.23
C SER A 475 2.35 -0.14 -23.45
N GLU A 476 2.46 0.51 -24.60
CA GLU A 476 3.00 -0.09 -25.83
C GLU A 476 4.40 -0.71 -25.61
N ALA A 477 5.27 0.01 -24.90
CA ALA A 477 6.63 -0.45 -24.58
C ALA A 477 6.61 -1.68 -23.65
N THR A 478 5.73 -1.71 -22.65
CA THR A 478 5.57 -2.85 -21.72
C THR A 478 5.12 -4.11 -22.47
N VAL A 479 4.14 -3.99 -23.38
CA VAL A 479 3.66 -5.14 -24.16
C VAL A 479 4.73 -5.60 -25.17
N ARG A 480 5.45 -4.66 -25.80
CA ARG A 480 6.58 -4.97 -26.71
C ARG A 480 7.67 -5.75 -25.99
N GLN A 481 8.14 -5.27 -24.84
CA GLN A 481 9.18 -5.92 -24.04
C GLN A 481 8.78 -7.35 -23.63
N ARG A 482 7.54 -7.55 -23.17
CA ARG A 482 7.03 -8.87 -22.76
C ARG A 482 6.85 -9.82 -23.95
N ALA A 483 6.38 -9.32 -25.09
CA ALA A 483 6.27 -10.09 -26.33
C ALA A 483 7.64 -10.53 -26.86
N GLN A 484 8.62 -9.62 -26.90
CA GLN A 484 10.00 -9.91 -27.29
C GLN A 484 10.65 -10.94 -26.35
N ALA A 485 10.44 -10.82 -25.04
CA ALA A 485 10.94 -11.79 -24.07
C ALA A 485 10.35 -13.19 -24.26
N LEU A 486 9.04 -13.32 -24.55
CA LEU A 486 8.42 -14.62 -24.86
C LEU A 486 8.98 -15.24 -26.15
N VAL A 487 9.17 -14.43 -27.20
CA VAL A 487 9.76 -14.88 -28.47
C VAL A 487 11.22 -15.29 -28.30
N ALA A 488 11.97 -14.63 -27.41
CA ALA A 488 13.36 -14.99 -27.08
C ALA A 488 13.47 -16.24 -26.20
N ASP A 489 12.58 -16.40 -25.21
CA ASP A 489 12.60 -17.53 -24.25
C ASP A 489 12.10 -18.84 -24.86
N PHE A 490 11.14 -18.78 -25.81
CA PHE A 490 10.42 -19.96 -26.34
C PHE A 490 10.44 -20.10 -27.87
N GLY A 491 10.87 -19.07 -28.61
CA GLY A 491 10.74 -19.04 -30.07
C GLY A 491 9.37 -18.56 -30.55
N LYS A 492 9.28 -18.06 -31.79
CA LYS A 492 8.13 -17.28 -32.28
C LYS A 492 6.83 -18.07 -32.38
N GLU A 493 6.86 -19.28 -32.96
CA GLU A 493 5.68 -20.13 -33.14
C GLU A 493 5.13 -20.64 -31.80
N GLU A 494 6.02 -21.05 -30.89
CA GLU A 494 5.64 -21.54 -29.59
C GLU A 494 5.13 -20.41 -28.68
N ALA A 495 5.77 -19.24 -28.70
CA ALA A 495 5.25 -18.06 -28.00
C ALA A 495 3.83 -17.68 -28.46
N LEU A 496 3.52 -17.79 -29.76
CA LEU A 496 2.14 -17.62 -30.28
C LEU A 496 1.19 -18.69 -29.71
N ARG A 497 1.60 -19.97 -29.67
CA ARG A 497 0.81 -21.08 -29.11
C ARG A 497 0.56 -20.89 -27.60
N MET A 498 1.60 -20.50 -26.86
CA MET A 498 1.54 -20.21 -25.43
C MET A 498 0.62 -19.03 -25.10
N VAL A 499 0.75 -17.90 -25.81
CA VAL A 499 -0.16 -16.75 -25.65
C VAL A 499 -1.58 -17.12 -26.07
N GLY A 500 -1.79 -17.97 -27.09
CA GLY A 500 -3.13 -18.45 -27.46
C GLY A 500 -3.82 -19.27 -26.37
N ASN A 501 -3.05 -20.07 -25.63
CA ASN A 501 -3.53 -20.89 -24.52
C ASN A 501 -3.70 -20.08 -23.23
N ALA A 502 -2.68 -19.30 -22.85
CA ALA A 502 -2.60 -18.48 -21.64
C ALA A 502 -2.29 -17.00 -21.95
N PRO A 503 -3.27 -16.22 -22.47
CA PRO A 503 -3.04 -14.81 -22.83
C PRO A 503 -2.57 -13.90 -21.69
N GLY A 504 -2.71 -14.34 -20.43
CA GLY A 504 -2.24 -13.62 -19.25
C GLY A 504 -0.72 -13.43 -19.18
N LEU A 505 0.08 -14.15 -19.98
CA LEU A 505 1.54 -13.99 -20.03
C LEU A 505 1.94 -12.54 -20.35
N LEU A 506 1.22 -11.88 -21.28
CA LEU A 506 1.46 -10.48 -21.65
C LEU A 506 1.10 -9.48 -20.53
N ALA A 507 0.32 -9.90 -19.52
CA ALA A 507 -0.13 -9.06 -18.41
C ALA A 507 0.80 -9.10 -17.18
N ILE A 508 1.69 -10.09 -17.08
CA ILE A 508 2.67 -10.23 -15.99
C ILE A 508 4.09 -9.86 -16.46
N ASP A 509 4.99 -9.59 -15.51
CA ASP A 509 6.38 -9.26 -15.82
C ASP A 509 7.24 -10.50 -16.10
N VAL A 510 8.23 -10.30 -16.98
CA VAL A 510 9.15 -11.34 -17.49
C VAL A 510 9.83 -12.13 -16.37
N ILE A 511 10.13 -11.46 -15.26
CA ILE A 511 10.77 -12.07 -14.08
C ILE A 511 9.87 -13.14 -13.45
N VAL A 512 8.54 -12.99 -13.47
CA VAL A 512 7.61 -13.93 -12.82
C VAL A 512 7.66 -15.31 -13.49
N TRP A 513 7.59 -15.36 -14.83
CA TRP A 513 7.64 -16.64 -15.55
C TRP A 513 9.04 -17.26 -15.55
N ARG A 514 10.10 -16.44 -15.59
CA ARG A 514 11.49 -16.92 -15.46
C ARG A 514 11.78 -17.46 -14.05
N LEU A 515 11.22 -16.86 -13.00
CA LEU A 515 11.27 -17.37 -11.64
C LEU A 515 10.53 -18.70 -11.50
N ALA A 516 9.33 -18.85 -12.10
CA ALA A 516 8.62 -20.12 -12.13
C ALA A 516 9.49 -21.25 -12.74
N MET A 517 10.10 -21.00 -13.91
CA MET A 517 11.02 -21.96 -14.53
C MET A 517 12.29 -22.23 -13.69
N ALA A 518 12.80 -21.24 -12.96
CA ALA A 518 13.94 -21.42 -12.06
C ALA A 518 13.56 -22.34 -10.86
N VAL A 519 12.43 -22.06 -10.21
CA VAL A 519 11.90 -22.92 -9.12
C VAL A 519 11.66 -24.35 -9.61
N TRP A 520 11.14 -24.55 -10.83
CA TRP A 520 10.98 -25.89 -11.39
C TRP A 520 12.31 -26.65 -11.55
N ARG A 521 13.40 -25.98 -11.95
CA ARG A 521 14.75 -26.60 -11.99
C ARG A 521 15.22 -27.02 -10.60
N LEU A 522 15.06 -26.16 -9.59
CA LEU A 522 15.42 -26.47 -8.21
C LEU A 522 14.57 -27.63 -7.66
N CYS A 523 13.30 -27.70 -8.05
CA CYS A 523 12.39 -28.84 -7.79
C CYS A 523 12.67 -30.10 -8.65
N GLY A 524 13.75 -30.14 -9.42
CA GLY A 524 14.20 -31.31 -10.18
C GLY A 524 13.51 -31.54 -11.54
N VAL A 525 12.74 -30.58 -12.06
CA VAL A 525 12.14 -30.67 -13.41
C VAL A 525 13.26 -30.59 -14.46
N SER A 526 13.43 -31.68 -15.22
CA SER A 526 14.51 -31.84 -16.19
C SER A 526 14.37 -30.91 -17.40
N ASP A 527 13.15 -30.71 -17.92
CA ASP A 527 12.86 -29.72 -18.96
C ASP A 527 11.70 -28.79 -18.56
N PRO A 528 12.02 -27.64 -17.91
CA PRO A 528 11.04 -26.60 -17.59
C PRO A 528 10.42 -25.94 -18.82
N LEU A 529 11.09 -25.96 -19.98
CA LEU A 529 10.57 -25.38 -21.22
C LEU A 529 9.47 -26.27 -21.78
N ALA A 530 9.66 -27.60 -21.84
CA ALA A 530 8.59 -28.53 -22.19
C ALA A 530 7.37 -28.40 -21.27
N VAL A 531 7.57 -28.23 -19.95
CA VAL A 531 6.47 -27.98 -19.00
C VAL A 531 5.77 -26.65 -19.29
N ALA A 532 6.52 -25.57 -19.53
CA ALA A 532 5.99 -24.26 -19.88
C ALA A 532 5.17 -24.29 -21.19
N CYS A 533 5.69 -24.90 -22.24
CA CYS A 533 5.04 -25.04 -23.55
C CYS A 533 3.77 -25.91 -23.45
N ASN A 534 3.80 -26.99 -22.67
CA ASN A 534 2.63 -27.86 -22.50
C ASN A 534 1.54 -27.22 -21.61
N SER A 535 1.92 -26.49 -20.56
CA SER A 535 1.00 -25.86 -19.61
C SER A 535 1.38 -24.40 -19.30
N PRO A 536 1.24 -23.46 -20.27
CA PRO A 536 1.72 -22.08 -20.12
C PRO A 536 0.99 -21.27 -19.05
N GLY A 537 -0.17 -21.74 -18.58
CA GLY A 537 -0.84 -21.17 -17.40
C GLY A 537 -0.06 -21.34 -16.09
N LEU A 538 0.90 -22.28 -16.03
CA LEU A 538 1.74 -22.52 -14.85
C LEU A 538 2.79 -21.42 -14.63
N LEU A 539 3.15 -20.69 -15.69
CA LEU A 539 4.02 -19.53 -15.63
C LEU A 539 3.36 -18.28 -15.00
N LEU A 540 2.04 -18.30 -14.81
CA LEU A 540 1.26 -17.18 -14.26
C LEU A 540 1.19 -17.18 -12.73
N LEU A 541 2.03 -17.97 -12.06
CA LEU A 541 1.88 -18.36 -10.67
C LEU A 541 3.08 -17.96 -9.84
N ASP A 542 2.81 -17.47 -8.63
CA ASP A 542 3.79 -17.47 -7.54
C ASP A 542 3.96 -18.90 -7.02
N TRP A 543 5.09 -19.53 -7.37
CA TRP A 543 5.46 -20.87 -6.90
C TRP A 543 6.14 -20.88 -5.53
N LEU A 544 6.53 -19.72 -5.01
CA LEU A 544 7.07 -19.56 -3.65
C LEU A 544 5.94 -19.28 -2.62
N ASN A 545 4.68 -19.43 -3.04
CA ASN A 545 3.52 -19.32 -2.19
C ASN A 545 3.33 -20.56 -1.30
N PRO A 546 3.20 -20.44 0.04
CA PRO A 546 3.00 -21.58 0.93
C PRO A 546 1.82 -22.49 0.54
N SER A 547 0.68 -21.92 0.12
CA SER A 547 -0.47 -22.73 -0.33
C SER A 547 -0.23 -23.49 -1.64
N ARG A 548 0.79 -23.12 -2.43
CA ARG A 548 1.19 -23.86 -3.64
C ARG A 548 2.13 -25.00 -3.26
N LEU A 549 3.16 -24.74 -2.44
CA LEU A 549 4.08 -25.78 -2.02
C LEU A 549 3.41 -26.83 -1.11
N ALA A 550 2.49 -26.43 -0.22
CA ALA A 550 1.68 -27.38 0.58
C ALA A 550 0.81 -28.31 -0.29
N ASN A 551 0.24 -27.81 -1.39
CA ASN A 551 -0.50 -28.62 -2.37
C ASN A 551 0.40 -29.62 -3.11
N LEU A 552 1.61 -29.19 -3.47
CA LEU A 552 2.62 -30.00 -4.12
C LEU A 552 3.12 -31.12 -3.18
N LEU A 553 3.44 -30.79 -1.93
CA LEU A 553 3.85 -31.76 -0.90
C LEU A 553 2.74 -32.78 -0.59
N ALA A 554 1.48 -32.35 -0.55
CA ALA A 554 0.34 -33.25 -0.38
C ALA A 554 0.18 -34.22 -1.56
N LEU A 555 0.32 -33.75 -2.81
CA LEU A 555 0.31 -34.63 -3.99
C LEU A 555 1.54 -35.55 -4.05
N GLN A 556 2.70 -35.11 -3.57
CA GLN A 556 3.91 -35.93 -3.53
C GLN A 556 3.77 -37.08 -2.52
N ARG A 557 3.19 -36.82 -1.34
CA ARG A 557 3.20 -37.74 -0.19
C ARG A 557 1.92 -38.56 -0.01
N LEU A 558 0.76 -38.06 -0.47
CA LEU A 558 -0.55 -38.68 -0.24
C LEU A 558 -1.11 -39.40 -1.49
N LEU A 559 -0.43 -39.34 -2.64
CA LEU A 559 -0.78 -40.18 -3.78
C LEU A 559 -0.16 -41.59 -3.59
N PRO A 560 -0.94 -42.71 -3.70
CA PRO A 560 -0.44 -44.06 -3.42
C PRO A 560 0.65 -44.62 -4.35
N TRP A 561 1.27 -43.77 -5.18
CA TRP A 561 2.21 -44.13 -6.24
C TRP A 561 3.39 -43.13 -6.30
N GLU A 562 3.72 -42.52 -5.16
CA GLU A 562 5.03 -41.95 -4.77
C GLU A 562 5.77 -41.15 -5.86
N LEU A 563 5.06 -40.20 -6.47
CA LEU A 563 5.62 -39.37 -7.54
C LEU A 563 6.68 -38.39 -7.01
N SER A 564 7.73 -38.16 -7.80
CA SER A 564 8.69 -37.10 -7.51
C SER A 564 8.06 -35.71 -7.64
N VAL A 565 8.66 -34.68 -7.01
CA VAL A 565 8.18 -33.30 -7.14
C VAL A 565 8.07 -32.86 -8.60
N ALA A 566 9.07 -33.20 -9.43
CA ALA A 566 9.05 -32.93 -10.86
C ALA A 566 7.83 -33.57 -11.55
N GLN A 567 7.57 -34.85 -11.29
CA GLN A 567 6.42 -35.57 -11.85
C GLN A 567 5.07 -35.00 -11.37
N VAL A 568 5.00 -34.49 -10.13
CA VAL A 568 3.82 -33.76 -9.62
C VAL A 568 3.61 -32.44 -10.36
N ILE A 569 4.67 -31.68 -10.66
CA ILE A 569 4.58 -30.45 -11.45
C ILE A 569 4.16 -30.77 -12.90
N GLU A 570 4.82 -31.74 -13.54
CA GLU A 570 4.57 -32.17 -14.92
C GLU A 570 3.14 -32.69 -15.14
N ARG A 571 2.62 -33.51 -14.21
CA ARG A 571 1.31 -34.20 -14.37
C ARG A 571 0.15 -33.49 -13.68
N TYR A 572 0.41 -32.79 -12.59
CA TYR A 572 -0.62 -32.22 -11.71
C TYR A 572 -0.41 -30.75 -11.33
N GLY A 573 0.59 -30.06 -11.91
CA GLY A 573 0.84 -28.64 -11.67
C GLY A 573 -0.40 -27.76 -11.87
N SER A 574 -1.30 -28.12 -12.79
CA SER A 574 -2.57 -27.42 -12.99
C SER A 574 -3.49 -27.45 -11.77
N TYR A 575 -3.47 -28.52 -10.98
CA TYR A 575 -4.28 -28.64 -9.76
C TYR A 575 -3.62 -27.96 -8.56
N VAL A 576 -2.28 -28.03 -8.46
CA VAL A 576 -1.48 -27.21 -7.53
C VAL A 576 -1.81 -25.73 -7.73
N ALA A 577 -1.85 -25.29 -9.00
CA ALA A 577 -2.15 -23.94 -9.44
C ALA A 577 -3.58 -23.48 -9.17
N SER A 578 -4.59 -24.32 -9.50
CA SER A 578 -6.00 -23.89 -9.58
C SER A 578 -6.81 -24.08 -8.30
N THR A 579 -6.22 -24.62 -7.23
CA THR A 579 -6.94 -24.93 -5.98
C THR A 579 -6.36 -24.18 -4.78
N ALA A 580 -7.15 -24.04 -3.71
CA ALA A 580 -6.64 -23.67 -2.39
C ALA A 580 -6.04 -24.92 -1.71
N ALA A 581 -5.06 -24.73 -0.83
CA ALA A 581 -4.45 -25.83 -0.08
C ALA A 581 -5.50 -26.56 0.77
N GLU A 582 -6.40 -25.80 1.42
CA GLU A 582 -7.51 -26.33 2.22
C GLU A 582 -8.51 -27.15 1.40
N THR A 583 -8.49 -27.03 0.06
CA THR A 583 -9.32 -27.83 -0.84
C THR A 583 -8.60 -29.10 -1.29
N LEU A 584 -7.40 -29.01 -1.88
CA LEU A 584 -6.75 -30.18 -2.48
C LEU A 584 -5.99 -31.00 -1.43
N ALA A 585 -5.00 -30.42 -0.74
CA ALA A 585 -4.32 -31.09 0.37
C ALA A 585 -5.31 -31.48 1.49
N GLY A 586 -6.27 -30.60 1.81
CA GLY A 586 -7.32 -30.90 2.79
C GLY A 586 -8.17 -32.14 2.43
N ARG A 587 -8.59 -32.29 1.18
CA ARG A 587 -9.36 -33.48 0.76
C ARG A 587 -8.53 -34.75 0.66
N LEU A 588 -7.24 -34.67 0.31
CA LEU A 588 -6.35 -35.83 0.33
C LEU A 588 -6.16 -36.35 1.76
N LEU A 589 -5.96 -35.45 2.73
CA LEU A 589 -5.91 -35.80 4.16
C LEU A 589 -7.24 -36.38 4.69
N TYR A 590 -8.39 -35.94 4.15
CA TYR A 590 -9.69 -36.52 4.52
C TYR A 590 -9.85 -37.96 3.99
N LEU A 591 -9.42 -38.20 2.73
CA LEU A 591 -9.37 -39.56 2.17
C LEU A 591 -8.35 -40.46 2.90
N GLU A 592 -7.26 -39.89 3.42
CA GLU A 592 -6.29 -40.60 4.27
C GLU A 592 -6.93 -41.02 5.59
N GLN A 593 -7.58 -40.09 6.30
CA GLN A 593 -8.24 -40.35 7.59
C GLN A 593 -9.36 -41.39 7.50
N LEU A 594 -10.05 -41.49 6.37
CA LEU A 594 -11.10 -42.49 6.10
C LEU A 594 -10.57 -43.80 5.48
N GLY A 595 -9.26 -43.94 5.23
CA GLY A 595 -8.67 -45.12 4.57
C GLY A 595 -9.05 -45.28 3.08
N LEU A 596 -9.57 -44.22 2.45
CA LEU A 596 -10.09 -44.21 1.08
C LEU A 596 -9.04 -43.86 0.01
N LEU A 597 -7.81 -43.46 0.38
CA LEU A 597 -6.73 -43.16 -0.57
C LEU A 597 -6.44 -44.33 -1.53
N GLN A 598 -6.63 -45.58 -1.11
CA GLN A 598 -6.47 -46.77 -1.95
C GLN A 598 -7.42 -46.81 -3.17
N LEU A 599 -8.52 -46.04 -3.16
CA LEU A 599 -9.43 -45.89 -4.30
C LEU A 599 -8.98 -44.80 -5.29
N LEU A 600 -7.90 -44.07 -5.03
CA LEU A 600 -7.39 -42.96 -5.84
C LEU A 600 -6.38 -43.44 -6.91
N VAL A 601 -6.89 -43.72 -8.11
CA VAL A 601 -6.15 -44.33 -9.22
C VAL A 601 -5.62 -43.29 -10.23
N ALA A 602 -4.74 -43.77 -11.13
CA ALA A 602 -4.19 -42.98 -12.24
C ALA A 602 -5.22 -42.74 -13.36
N ASP A 603 -5.74 -43.82 -13.94
CA ASP A 603 -6.81 -43.78 -14.94
C ASP A 603 -7.98 -44.66 -14.48
N LYS A 604 -9.12 -43.99 -14.27
CA LYS A 604 -10.41 -44.58 -13.90
C LYS A 604 -10.94 -45.55 -14.96
N ARG A 605 -10.47 -45.48 -16.21
CA ARG A 605 -10.79 -46.45 -17.28
C ARG A 605 -9.94 -47.70 -17.19
N ALA A 606 -8.62 -47.56 -17.00
CA ALA A 606 -7.70 -48.70 -16.88
C ALA A 606 -8.07 -49.57 -15.67
N ALA A 607 -8.19 -48.98 -14.48
CA ALA A 607 -8.56 -49.70 -13.25
C ALA A 607 -9.91 -50.43 -13.36
N ARG A 608 -10.89 -49.84 -14.09
CA ARG A 608 -12.17 -50.49 -14.37
C ARG A 608 -12.05 -51.63 -15.39
N GLN A 609 -11.16 -51.53 -16.37
CA GLN A 609 -10.90 -52.62 -17.31
C GLN A 609 -10.19 -53.78 -16.63
N GLU A 610 -9.20 -53.51 -15.78
CA GLU A 610 -8.50 -54.52 -14.97
C GLU A 610 -9.46 -55.25 -14.02
N TRP A 611 -10.29 -54.52 -13.28
CA TRP A 611 -11.32 -55.13 -12.41
C TRP A 611 -12.34 -55.97 -13.21
N ARG A 612 -12.79 -55.49 -14.38
CA ARG A 612 -13.70 -56.27 -15.25
C ARG A 612 -13.01 -57.51 -15.86
N GLN A 613 -11.69 -57.56 -15.93
CA GLN A 613 -10.92 -58.71 -16.42
C GLN A 613 -10.61 -59.74 -15.32
N SER A 614 -10.44 -59.31 -14.06
CA SER A 614 -10.30 -60.23 -12.93
C SER A 614 -11.62 -60.91 -12.54
N GLN A 615 -12.75 -60.25 -12.79
CA GLN A 615 -14.11 -60.79 -12.62
C GLN A 615 -14.50 -61.77 -13.76
N GLN A 616 -13.76 -62.89 -13.89
CA GLN A 616 -14.00 -63.90 -14.93
C GLN A 616 -15.37 -64.58 -14.79
N GLY A 617 -16.32 -64.22 -15.68
CA GLY A 617 -17.62 -64.88 -15.80
C GLY A 617 -18.78 -63.96 -16.18
N LEU A 618 -18.64 -62.64 -15.97
CA LEU A 618 -19.70 -61.67 -16.32
C LEU A 618 -19.78 -61.43 -17.83
N SER A 619 -20.90 -61.80 -18.44
CA SER A 619 -21.12 -61.64 -19.88
C SER A 619 -21.24 -60.18 -20.30
N ALA A 620 -20.53 -59.82 -21.37
CA ALA A 620 -20.54 -58.47 -21.91
C ALA A 620 -21.96 -58.05 -22.35
N GLY A 621 -22.55 -57.08 -21.64
CA GLY A 621 -23.85 -56.50 -21.99
C GLY A 621 -24.78 -56.19 -20.81
N LYS A 622 -24.50 -56.66 -19.59
CA LYS A 622 -25.21 -56.22 -18.38
C LYS A 622 -24.41 -55.19 -17.60
N GLU A 623 -25.08 -54.15 -17.11
CA GLU A 623 -24.53 -53.27 -16.08
C GLU A 623 -24.46 -54.06 -14.77
N ALA A 624 -23.24 -54.39 -14.33
CA ALA A 624 -23.02 -55.10 -13.08
C ALA A 624 -23.14 -54.13 -11.89
N GLY A 625 -24.19 -54.28 -11.08
CA GLY A 625 -24.21 -53.71 -9.74
C GLY A 625 -23.02 -54.27 -8.94
N GLY A 626 -22.16 -53.37 -8.45
CA GLY A 626 -20.90 -53.73 -7.78
C GLY A 626 -19.63 -53.11 -8.36
N GLU A 627 -19.69 -52.38 -9.49
CA GLU A 627 -18.49 -51.73 -10.06
C GLU A 627 -17.83 -50.73 -9.08
N PRO A 628 -16.51 -50.84 -8.81
CA PRO A 628 -15.82 -50.02 -7.81
C PRO A 628 -15.85 -48.50 -8.05
N VAL A 629 -15.93 -47.78 -6.91
CA VAL A 629 -15.97 -46.32 -6.82
C VAL A 629 -14.55 -45.73 -6.83
N TYR A 630 -13.82 -45.96 -7.92
CA TYR A 630 -12.51 -45.35 -8.13
C TYR A 630 -12.57 -43.82 -8.26
N MET A 631 -11.59 -43.13 -7.69
CA MET A 631 -11.34 -41.69 -7.79
C MET A 631 -10.11 -41.41 -8.66
N VAL A 632 -10.03 -40.21 -9.22
CA VAL A 632 -8.79 -39.65 -9.80
C VAL A 632 -8.51 -38.30 -9.15
N VAL A 633 -7.27 -37.78 -9.23
CA VAL A 633 -6.90 -36.46 -8.67
C VAL A 633 -7.86 -35.34 -9.08
N ARG A 634 -8.41 -35.41 -10.30
CA ARG A 634 -9.44 -34.49 -10.80
C ARG A 634 -10.75 -34.52 -9.98
N ASP A 635 -11.19 -35.70 -9.55
CA ASP A 635 -12.41 -35.92 -8.75
C ASP A 635 -12.22 -35.41 -7.31
N VAL A 636 -10.97 -35.33 -6.84
CA VAL A 636 -10.61 -34.71 -5.56
C VAL A 636 -10.48 -33.18 -5.71
N ALA A 637 -9.80 -32.71 -6.75
CA ALA A 637 -9.40 -31.30 -6.91
C ALA A 637 -10.52 -30.35 -7.38
N ILE A 638 -11.37 -30.76 -8.33
CA ILE A 638 -12.32 -29.86 -9.01
C ILE A 638 -13.71 -29.76 -8.35
N PRO A 639 -14.37 -30.84 -7.87
CA PRO A 639 -15.78 -30.76 -7.51
C PRO A 639 -16.12 -29.81 -6.37
N ALA A 640 -17.33 -29.25 -6.41
CA ALA A 640 -17.89 -28.51 -5.28
C ALA A 640 -17.97 -29.40 -4.02
N PRO A 641 -17.84 -28.86 -2.80
CA PRO A 641 -17.77 -29.65 -1.55
C PRO A 641 -18.85 -30.73 -1.42
N ALA A 642 -20.11 -30.40 -1.69
CA ALA A 642 -21.21 -31.37 -1.63
C ALA A 642 -21.10 -32.53 -2.64
N LYS A 643 -20.50 -32.29 -3.83
CA LYS A 643 -20.24 -33.35 -4.82
C LYS A 643 -19.06 -34.23 -4.43
N PHE A 644 -18.06 -33.67 -3.76
CA PHE A 644 -16.96 -34.45 -3.21
C PHE A 644 -17.45 -35.30 -2.03
N ALA A 645 -18.20 -34.72 -1.09
CA ALA A 645 -18.76 -35.44 0.06
C ALA A 645 -19.70 -36.59 -0.38
N GLY A 646 -20.59 -36.36 -1.34
CA GLY A 646 -21.45 -37.43 -1.88
C GLY A 646 -20.70 -38.52 -2.65
N LEU A 647 -19.51 -38.22 -3.19
CA LEU A 647 -18.63 -39.22 -3.80
C LEU A 647 -17.90 -40.05 -2.73
N VAL A 648 -17.45 -39.40 -1.65
CA VAL A 648 -16.87 -40.09 -0.47
C VAL A 648 -17.90 -41.04 0.15
N GLN A 649 -19.13 -40.57 0.38
CA GLN A 649 -20.22 -41.42 0.91
C GLN A 649 -20.52 -42.63 0.02
N ALA A 650 -20.45 -42.47 -1.30
CA ALA A 650 -20.61 -43.60 -2.24
C ALA A 650 -19.42 -44.57 -2.21
N ALA A 651 -18.21 -44.11 -1.88
CA ALA A 651 -17.03 -44.96 -1.72
C ALA A 651 -17.02 -45.70 -0.37
N GLU A 652 -17.42 -45.03 0.72
CA GLU A 652 -17.63 -45.66 2.03
C GLU A 652 -18.69 -46.77 1.94
N ALA A 653 -19.86 -46.46 1.35
CA ALA A 653 -20.95 -47.42 1.17
C ALA A 653 -20.64 -48.57 0.20
N TRP A 654 -19.58 -48.48 -0.61
CA TRP A 654 -19.10 -49.58 -1.45
C TRP A 654 -18.09 -50.49 -0.72
N LEU A 655 -17.38 -49.98 0.29
CA LEU A 655 -16.47 -50.77 1.13
C LEU A 655 -17.19 -51.52 2.26
N SER A 656 -18.35 -51.03 2.71
CA SER A 656 -19.18 -51.71 3.71
C SER A 656 -20.06 -52.80 3.06
N GLU A 657 -19.49 -53.97 2.78
CA GLU A 657 -20.26 -55.15 2.34
C GLU A 657 -21.11 -55.74 3.48
N ASP A 658 -20.67 -55.61 4.73
CA ASP A 658 -21.45 -55.96 5.93
C ASP A 658 -22.38 -54.81 6.37
N ASN A 659 -23.63 -55.15 6.64
CA ASN A 659 -24.73 -54.20 6.88
C ASN A 659 -24.79 -53.67 8.33
N GLU A 660 -23.65 -53.58 9.01
CA GLU A 660 -23.52 -52.90 10.31
C GLU A 660 -23.03 -51.46 10.10
N ALA A 661 -23.92 -50.49 10.30
CA ALA A 661 -23.63 -49.09 10.07
C ALA A 661 -22.63 -48.52 11.09
N VAL A 662 -21.35 -48.40 10.69
CA VAL A 662 -20.32 -47.63 11.40
C VAL A 662 -20.63 -46.13 11.27
N SER A 663 -21.64 -45.69 12.02
CA SER A 663 -22.29 -44.38 11.94
C SER A 663 -21.47 -43.24 12.59
N THR A 664 -20.15 -43.21 12.33
CA THR A 664 -19.19 -42.32 13.03
C THR A 664 -18.17 -41.63 12.12
N SER A 665 -18.21 -41.80 10.79
CA SER A 665 -17.38 -41.00 9.87
C SER A 665 -17.66 -39.50 10.05
N PRO A 666 -16.65 -38.67 10.41
CA PRO A 666 -16.86 -37.25 10.66
C PRO A 666 -17.20 -36.52 9.35
N SER A 667 -18.16 -35.59 9.40
CA SER A 667 -18.61 -34.91 8.18
C SER A 667 -17.49 -34.06 7.55
N PHE A 668 -17.42 -34.01 6.22
CA PHE A 668 -16.40 -33.24 5.52
C PHE A 668 -16.42 -31.74 5.89
N GLU A 669 -17.59 -31.19 6.25
CA GLU A 669 -17.71 -29.79 6.69
C GLU A 669 -17.12 -29.57 8.10
N GLU A 670 -17.26 -30.54 9.00
CA GLU A 670 -16.68 -30.52 10.35
C GLU A 670 -15.16 -30.72 10.30
N PHE A 671 -14.69 -31.70 9.52
CA PHE A 671 -13.27 -31.86 9.18
C PHE A 671 -12.68 -30.56 8.61
N SER A 672 -13.38 -29.91 7.67
CA SER A 672 -12.91 -28.65 7.05
C SER A 672 -12.78 -27.50 8.05
N LYS A 673 -13.60 -27.47 9.10
CA LYS A 673 -13.49 -26.50 10.21
C LYS A 673 -12.28 -26.82 11.11
N GLY A 674 -12.01 -28.10 11.35
CA GLY A 674 -10.87 -28.58 12.16
C GLY A 674 -9.52 -28.60 11.43
N LEU A 675 -9.48 -28.56 10.10
CA LEU A 675 -8.32 -28.87 9.25
C LEU A 675 -6.99 -28.24 9.73
N LYS A 676 -6.97 -26.95 10.09
CA LYS A 676 -5.74 -26.25 10.51
C LYS A 676 -5.19 -26.68 11.87
N GLN A 677 -5.96 -27.48 12.62
CA GLN A 677 -5.58 -28.07 13.90
C GLN A 677 -5.06 -29.52 13.75
N LEU A 678 -5.18 -30.12 12.56
CA LEU A 678 -4.75 -31.51 12.33
C LEU A 678 -3.21 -31.59 12.24
N PRO A 679 -2.54 -32.51 12.98
CA PRO A 679 -1.08 -32.61 12.96
C PRO A 679 -0.48 -32.90 11.58
N ALA A 680 -1.17 -33.66 10.71
CA ALA A 680 -0.72 -33.91 9.35
C ALA A 680 -0.74 -32.65 8.46
N TRP A 681 -1.80 -31.84 8.58
CA TRP A 681 -1.87 -30.53 7.92
C TRP A 681 -0.77 -29.58 8.43
N GLN A 682 -0.57 -29.52 9.75
CA GLN A 682 0.44 -28.65 10.36
C GLN A 682 1.87 -29.02 9.90
N ARG A 683 2.17 -30.31 9.76
CA ARG A 683 3.43 -30.80 9.17
C ARG A 683 3.58 -30.40 7.70
N LEU A 684 2.57 -30.65 6.86
CA LEU A 684 2.60 -30.25 5.44
C LEU A 684 2.79 -28.73 5.26
N TRP A 685 2.23 -27.93 6.17
CA TRP A 685 2.39 -26.48 6.14
C TRP A 685 3.78 -26.03 6.62
N ALA A 686 4.27 -26.55 7.75
CA ALA A 686 5.62 -26.26 8.25
C ALA A 686 6.71 -26.67 7.25
N ASP A 687 6.55 -27.84 6.61
CA ASP A 687 7.45 -28.30 5.56
C ASP A 687 7.38 -27.43 4.30
N SER A 688 6.23 -26.79 4.02
CA SER A 688 6.11 -25.81 2.94
C SER A 688 6.85 -24.49 3.27
N GLU A 689 6.82 -24.04 4.52
CA GLU A 689 7.56 -22.86 4.96
C GLU A 689 9.07 -23.13 4.97
N ALA A 690 9.49 -24.33 5.40
CA ALA A 690 10.88 -24.79 5.33
C ALA A 690 11.38 -24.93 3.88
N GLY A 691 10.59 -25.56 2.99
CA GLY A 691 10.95 -25.71 1.57
C GLY A 691 11.03 -24.39 0.81
N ILE A 692 10.21 -23.40 1.17
CA ILE A 692 10.34 -22.02 0.65
C ILE A 692 11.63 -21.37 1.17
N ALA A 693 12.00 -21.57 2.44
CA ALA A 693 13.26 -21.07 2.98
C ALA A 693 14.48 -21.70 2.31
N GLU A 694 14.43 -23.00 1.98
CA GLU A 694 15.49 -23.70 1.23
C GLU A 694 15.59 -23.22 -0.23
N LEU A 695 14.46 -23.15 -0.95
CA LEU A 695 14.42 -22.63 -2.32
C LEU A 695 14.96 -21.19 -2.39
N ASN A 696 14.66 -20.36 -1.39
CA ASN A 696 15.20 -19.00 -1.29
C ASN A 696 16.72 -18.95 -1.02
N GLN A 697 17.32 -19.98 -0.44
CA GLN A 697 18.79 -20.07 -0.29
C GLN A 697 19.48 -20.53 -1.59
N GLN A 698 18.75 -21.23 -2.47
CA GLN A 698 19.27 -21.74 -3.75
C GLN A 698 19.03 -20.77 -4.92
N LEU A 699 18.03 -19.88 -4.83
CA LEU A 699 17.89 -18.73 -5.73
C LEU A 699 19.03 -17.72 -5.47
N PRO A 700 19.54 -17.00 -6.49
CA PRO A 700 20.55 -15.97 -6.28
C PRO A 700 20.04 -14.93 -5.27
N PRO A 701 20.69 -14.75 -4.10
CA PRO A 701 20.16 -13.86 -3.07
C PRO A 701 20.14 -12.39 -3.52
N GLU A 702 20.90 -12.04 -4.55
CA GLU A 702 20.84 -10.77 -5.28
C GLU A 702 19.46 -10.55 -5.91
N LEU A 703 18.87 -11.62 -6.49
CA LEU A 703 17.54 -11.60 -7.08
C LEU A 703 16.46 -11.40 -6.00
N LEU A 704 16.61 -12.02 -4.83
CA LEU A 704 15.67 -11.86 -3.71
C LEU A 704 15.79 -10.49 -3.05
N ARG A 705 17.01 -9.98 -2.85
CA ARG A 705 17.26 -8.61 -2.37
C ARG A 705 16.70 -7.58 -3.35
N ALA A 706 16.90 -7.78 -4.65
CA ALA A 706 16.31 -6.96 -5.70
C ALA A 706 14.78 -7.09 -5.74
N LEU A 707 14.21 -8.27 -5.51
CA LEU A 707 12.76 -8.48 -5.47
C LEU A 707 12.10 -7.81 -4.26
N ASP A 708 12.68 -7.91 -3.06
CA ASP A 708 12.19 -7.18 -1.88
C ASP A 708 12.30 -5.65 -2.08
N ALA A 709 13.42 -5.17 -2.61
CA ALA A 709 13.61 -3.76 -2.95
C ALA A 709 12.63 -3.28 -4.03
N ALA A 710 12.40 -4.07 -5.09
CA ALA A 710 11.42 -3.80 -6.13
C ALA A 710 9.98 -3.86 -5.61
N CYS A 711 9.67 -4.76 -4.67
CA CYS A 711 8.38 -4.77 -3.96
C CYS A 711 8.22 -3.52 -3.08
N GLY A 712 9.28 -3.04 -2.44
CA GLY A 712 9.30 -1.77 -1.72
C GLY A 712 9.09 -0.56 -2.65
N MET A 713 9.81 -0.50 -3.78
CA MET A 713 9.65 0.57 -4.76
C MET A 713 8.29 0.53 -5.45
N LEU A 714 7.78 -0.65 -5.82
CA LEU A 714 6.42 -0.83 -6.30
C LEU A 714 5.39 -0.40 -5.24
N HIS A 715 5.61 -0.72 -3.96
CA HIS A 715 4.74 -0.28 -2.87
C HIS A 715 4.71 1.25 -2.71
N LEU A 716 5.78 1.96 -3.08
CA LEU A 716 5.81 3.43 -3.16
C LEU A 716 5.14 3.94 -4.44
N HIS A 717 5.38 3.26 -5.57
CA HIS A 717 4.91 3.60 -6.93
C HIS A 717 3.50 3.06 -7.29
N SER A 718 2.75 2.49 -6.34
CA SER A 718 1.39 1.94 -6.56
C SER A 718 0.33 2.36 -5.50
N ARG A 719 0.45 3.58 -4.96
CA ARG A 719 -0.36 4.20 -3.89
C ARG A 719 -1.42 5.22 -4.38
N ALA A 720 -1.32 6.53 -4.04
CA ALA A 720 -2.39 7.53 -4.30
C ALA A 720 -2.09 9.05 -4.60
N VAL A 721 -1.10 9.74 -3.97
CA VAL A 721 -0.58 11.11 -4.34
C VAL A 721 0.98 11.32 -4.16
N PRO A 722 1.80 11.18 -5.21
CA PRO A 722 3.13 10.50 -5.37
C PRO A 722 4.16 10.27 -4.24
N ILE A 723 5.05 9.28 -4.43
CA ILE A 723 6.42 9.18 -3.90
C ILE A 723 7.37 8.68 -5.00
N VAL A 724 8.24 9.58 -5.45
CA VAL A 724 9.52 9.25 -6.09
C VAL A 724 10.59 9.36 -5.01
N HIS A 725 11.44 8.35 -4.86
CA HIS A 725 12.49 8.25 -3.83
C HIS A 725 13.65 9.23 -4.07
N ARG A 726 14.02 9.42 -5.34
CA ARG A 726 15.00 10.39 -5.86
C ARG A 726 16.46 10.23 -5.41
N ASP A 727 16.72 9.49 -4.34
CA ASP A 727 18.06 9.09 -3.87
C ASP A 727 18.08 7.60 -3.52
N LEU A 728 17.48 6.77 -4.38
CA LEU A 728 17.54 5.31 -4.26
C LEU A 728 18.95 4.83 -4.60
N LYS A 729 19.59 4.14 -3.66
CA LYS A 729 20.97 3.64 -3.75
C LYS A 729 21.12 2.42 -2.84
N SER A 730 22.15 1.61 -3.04
CA SER A 730 22.43 0.43 -2.20
C SER A 730 22.46 0.76 -0.69
N LEU A 731 23.06 1.89 -0.33
CA LEU A 731 23.13 2.41 1.05
C LEU A 731 21.75 2.75 1.67
N ASN A 732 20.71 2.92 0.84
CA ASN A 732 19.34 3.26 1.26
C ASN A 732 18.40 2.03 1.25
N LEU A 733 18.97 0.83 1.07
CA LEU A 733 18.28 -0.45 1.20
C LEU A 733 18.75 -1.14 2.49
N LEU A 734 17.94 -1.05 3.54
CA LEU A 734 18.23 -1.69 4.83
C LEU A 734 17.93 -3.19 4.75
N VAL A 735 18.78 -3.98 5.41
CA VAL A 735 18.69 -5.46 5.46
C VAL A 735 18.44 -5.89 6.90
N ASP A 736 17.50 -6.83 7.12
CA ASP A 736 17.25 -7.41 8.45
C ASP A 736 17.94 -8.78 8.66
N GLU A 737 17.78 -9.34 9.86
CA GLU A 737 18.43 -10.60 10.29
C GLU A 737 18.06 -11.81 9.40
N ASN A 738 16.97 -11.73 8.63
CA ASN A 738 16.54 -12.75 7.68
C ASN A 738 16.88 -12.38 6.22
N TRP A 739 17.83 -11.45 6.02
CA TRP A 739 18.23 -10.88 4.72
C TRP A 739 17.11 -10.19 3.91
N ARG A 740 15.97 -9.87 4.54
CA ARG A 740 14.88 -9.15 3.87
C ARG A 740 15.25 -7.68 3.68
N VAL A 741 14.91 -7.12 2.51
CA VAL A 741 15.29 -5.74 2.14
C VAL A 741 14.14 -4.76 2.33
N LYS A 742 14.44 -3.58 2.86
CA LYS A 742 13.48 -2.49 3.13
C LYS A 742 14.05 -1.16 2.65
N VAL A 743 13.29 -0.46 1.81
CA VAL A 743 13.63 0.88 1.32
C VAL A 743 13.56 1.89 2.48
N ALA A 744 14.57 2.77 2.57
CA ALA A 744 14.74 3.74 3.66
C ALA A 744 15.40 5.05 3.16
N ASP A 745 15.57 6.01 4.08
CA ASP A 745 16.10 7.36 3.79
C ASP A 745 15.27 8.14 2.75
N PHE A 746 14.07 8.56 3.20
CA PHE A 746 13.14 9.34 2.42
C PHE A 746 13.44 10.86 2.43
N ASN A 747 14.64 11.29 2.87
CA ASN A 747 14.98 12.72 3.03
C ASN A 747 14.95 13.53 1.73
N LEU A 748 15.14 12.88 0.58
CA LEU A 748 15.08 13.48 -0.75
C LEU A 748 13.83 13.10 -1.55
N SER A 749 13.01 12.21 -1.00
CA SER A 749 11.76 11.73 -1.61
C SER A 749 10.76 12.86 -1.79
N ARG A 750 10.00 12.83 -2.89
CA ARG A 750 8.96 13.83 -3.16
C ARG A 750 7.71 13.23 -3.79
N LEU A 751 6.60 13.91 -3.51
CA LEU A 751 5.41 13.86 -4.35
C LEU A 751 5.72 14.65 -5.66
N ILE A 752 5.56 14.04 -6.85
CA ILE A 752 5.74 14.64 -8.19
C ILE A 752 4.97 15.98 -8.33
N GLN A 753 3.73 16.07 -7.82
CA GLN A 753 2.93 17.31 -7.72
C GLN A 753 3.63 18.51 -7.01
N SER A 754 4.82 18.34 -6.42
CA SER A 754 5.61 19.45 -5.86
C SER A 754 6.32 20.27 -6.94
N SER A 755 5.61 21.25 -7.51
CA SER A 755 6.09 22.19 -8.53
C SER A 755 7.13 23.23 -8.02
N SER A 756 7.97 22.86 -7.05
CA SER A 756 9.10 23.66 -6.55
C SER A 756 10.38 23.30 -7.32
N ARG A 757 11.01 24.34 -7.92
CA ARG A 757 12.31 24.23 -8.59
C ARG A 757 13.35 23.53 -7.72
N SER A 758 14.31 22.88 -8.39
CA SER A 758 15.26 21.92 -7.86
C SER A 758 15.86 22.32 -6.50
N SER A 759 15.79 21.40 -5.54
CA SER A 759 16.68 21.41 -4.38
C SER A 759 18.12 21.27 -4.88
N SER A 760 19.09 21.84 -4.15
CA SER A 760 20.48 21.91 -4.62
C SER A 760 21.06 20.52 -4.91
N MET A 761 21.48 20.30 -6.16
CA MET A 761 22.08 19.04 -6.64
C MET A 761 23.29 18.60 -5.80
N ALA A 762 23.94 19.53 -5.09
CA ALA A 762 25.01 19.31 -4.12
C ALA A 762 24.66 18.37 -2.94
N ALA A 763 23.39 18.03 -2.72
CA ALA A 763 22.95 17.10 -1.68
C ALA A 763 22.73 15.65 -2.17
N MET A 764 22.86 15.38 -3.47
CA MET A 764 22.51 14.10 -4.10
C MET A 764 23.75 13.40 -4.67
N ASN A 765 23.86 12.07 -4.59
CA ASN A 765 25.06 11.36 -5.05
C ASN A 765 24.94 10.99 -6.54
N PRO A 766 25.74 11.59 -7.46
CA PRO A 766 25.50 11.52 -8.90
C PRO A 766 25.63 10.12 -9.52
N ARG A 767 26.23 9.15 -8.82
CA ARG A 767 26.48 7.79 -9.33
C ARG A 767 25.21 6.98 -9.63
N TRP A 768 24.11 7.26 -8.91
CA TRP A 768 22.80 6.62 -9.08
C TRP A 768 21.76 7.50 -9.81
N LEU A 769 22.07 8.77 -10.06
CA LEU A 769 21.10 9.71 -10.60
C LEU A 769 20.85 9.47 -12.09
N ALA A 770 19.59 9.48 -12.48
CA ALA A 770 19.20 9.36 -13.87
C ALA A 770 19.68 10.57 -14.71
N PRO A 771 19.96 10.39 -16.01
CA PRO A 771 20.53 11.43 -16.88
C PRO A 771 19.70 12.72 -16.94
N GLU A 772 18.38 12.63 -16.78
CA GLU A 772 17.43 13.75 -16.67
C GLU A 772 17.63 14.55 -15.38
N VAL A 773 17.77 13.87 -14.24
CA VAL A 773 18.04 14.50 -12.93
C VAL A 773 19.39 15.23 -12.96
N LEU A 774 20.39 14.65 -13.61
CA LEU A 774 21.71 15.23 -13.82
C LEU A 774 21.70 16.45 -14.77
N ARG A 775 20.80 16.46 -15.77
CA ARG A 775 20.49 17.65 -16.59
C ARG A 775 19.68 18.73 -15.85
N GLY A 776 19.26 18.46 -14.60
CA GLY A 776 18.45 19.37 -13.79
C GLY A 776 16.95 19.34 -14.12
N GLU A 777 16.50 18.33 -14.86
CA GLU A 777 15.10 18.08 -15.18
C GLU A 777 14.37 17.44 -13.98
N HIS A 778 13.05 17.25 -14.09
CA HIS A 778 12.25 16.72 -12.98
C HIS A 778 12.43 15.21 -12.83
N ALA A 779 12.80 14.76 -11.63
CA ALA A 779 12.89 13.35 -11.28
C ALA A 779 11.47 12.74 -11.18
N THR A 780 11.18 11.77 -12.04
CA THR A 780 9.94 10.97 -12.09
C THR A 780 10.19 9.57 -11.54
N GLN A 781 9.16 8.70 -11.50
CA GLN A 781 9.33 7.27 -11.17
C GLN A 781 10.42 6.59 -12.04
N ALA A 782 10.60 7.02 -13.30
CA ALA A 782 11.63 6.48 -14.18
C ALA A 782 13.06 6.75 -13.67
N ALA A 783 13.27 7.85 -12.93
CA ALA A 783 14.57 8.15 -12.32
C ALA A 783 14.89 7.20 -11.16
N ASP A 784 13.87 6.80 -10.38
CA ASP A 784 14.02 5.72 -9.37
C ASP A 784 14.28 4.36 -10.05
N VAL A 785 13.60 4.06 -11.17
CA VAL A 785 13.82 2.80 -11.90
C VAL A 785 15.22 2.74 -12.52
N PHE A 786 15.76 3.87 -13.00
CA PHE A 786 17.16 3.97 -13.41
C PHE A 786 18.11 3.74 -12.22
N ALA A 787 17.87 4.41 -11.10
CA ALA A 787 18.67 4.27 -9.88
C ALA A 787 18.63 2.83 -9.33
N PHE A 788 17.46 2.18 -9.37
CA PHE A 788 17.29 0.76 -9.06
C PHE A 788 18.06 -0.14 -10.04
N GLY A 789 18.10 0.21 -11.34
CA GLY A 789 18.94 -0.48 -12.32
C GLY A 789 20.44 -0.40 -11.98
N VAL A 790 20.91 0.74 -11.48
CA VAL A 790 22.28 0.89 -10.95
C VAL A 790 22.48 0.02 -9.69
N VAL A 791 21.50 -0.05 -8.78
CA VAL A 791 21.55 -0.95 -7.62
C VAL A 791 21.54 -2.44 -8.02
N MET A 792 20.83 -2.82 -9.08
CA MET A 792 20.90 -4.17 -9.62
C MET A 792 22.29 -4.48 -10.22
N TRP A 793 22.94 -3.49 -10.85
CA TRP A 793 24.33 -3.62 -11.31
C TRP A 793 25.31 -3.78 -10.13
N GLU A 794 25.13 -3.03 -9.04
CA GLU A 794 25.91 -3.20 -7.79
C GLU A 794 25.74 -4.60 -7.21
N LEU A 795 24.50 -5.10 -7.11
CA LEU A 795 24.22 -6.44 -6.58
C LEU A 795 24.85 -7.55 -7.43
N LEU A 796 24.96 -7.35 -8.75
CA LEU A 796 25.55 -8.33 -9.67
C LEU A 796 27.09 -8.28 -9.71
N THR A 797 27.70 -7.11 -9.55
CA THR A 797 29.15 -6.90 -9.67
C THR A 797 29.89 -6.91 -8.33
N TRP A 798 29.19 -6.56 -7.24
CA TRP A 798 29.78 -6.22 -5.93
C TRP A 798 30.71 -4.99 -5.96
N GLU A 799 30.68 -4.21 -7.04
CA GLU A 799 31.47 -2.99 -7.20
C GLU A 799 30.61 -1.74 -6.95
N LEU A 800 31.26 -0.64 -6.55
CA LEU A 800 30.60 0.67 -6.52
C LEU A 800 30.52 1.22 -7.96
N PRO A 801 29.39 1.80 -8.38
CA PRO A 801 29.21 2.24 -9.76
C PRO A 801 30.08 3.48 -10.00
N TRP A 802 30.83 3.50 -11.10
CA TRP A 802 31.74 4.59 -11.53
C TRP A 802 33.01 4.75 -10.67
N THR A 803 33.75 3.66 -10.47
CA THR A 803 34.91 3.55 -9.56
C THR A 803 36.23 4.16 -10.06
N ASP A 804 36.31 4.64 -11.31
CA ASP A 804 37.51 5.27 -11.87
C ASP A 804 38.08 6.39 -10.98
N ALA A 805 39.27 6.17 -10.43
CA ALA A 805 39.83 6.94 -9.32
C ALA A 805 40.15 8.41 -9.64
N GLU A 806 40.17 8.80 -10.92
CA GLU A 806 40.47 10.16 -11.37
C GLU A 806 39.23 11.02 -11.68
N VAL A 807 38.02 10.44 -11.65
CA VAL A 807 36.79 11.14 -12.06
C VAL A 807 36.17 11.91 -10.89
N THR A 808 36.32 13.24 -10.88
CA THR A 808 35.61 14.10 -9.91
C THR A 808 34.09 14.05 -10.12
N PRO A 809 33.26 14.31 -9.08
CA PRO A 809 31.80 14.27 -9.21
C PRO A 809 31.24 15.13 -10.36
N TRP A 810 31.86 16.28 -10.67
CA TRP A 810 31.45 17.14 -11.79
C TRP A 810 31.84 16.58 -13.17
N GLN A 811 32.97 15.86 -13.28
CA GLN A 811 33.31 15.13 -14.50
C GLN A 811 32.34 13.97 -14.72
N LEU A 812 31.98 13.24 -13.66
CA LEU A 812 31.00 12.16 -13.72
C LEU A 812 29.62 12.67 -14.17
N VAL A 813 29.09 13.73 -13.51
CA VAL A 813 27.82 14.40 -13.91
C VAL A 813 27.83 14.73 -15.41
N ARG A 814 28.95 15.25 -15.93
CA ARG A 814 29.12 15.59 -17.35
C ARG A 814 29.14 14.35 -18.26
N GLN A 815 29.84 13.28 -17.89
CA GLN A 815 29.89 12.03 -18.67
C GLN A 815 28.52 11.34 -18.75
N LEU A 816 27.82 11.22 -17.61
CA LEU A 816 26.50 10.61 -17.52
C LEU A 816 25.44 11.39 -18.31
N SER A 817 25.48 12.72 -18.20
CA SER A 817 24.62 13.64 -18.97
C SER A 817 24.89 13.59 -20.47
N ALA A 818 26.14 13.32 -20.87
CA ALA A 818 26.54 13.12 -22.26
C ALA A 818 26.22 11.72 -22.81
N GLY A 819 25.69 10.80 -21.99
CA GLY A 819 25.20 9.49 -22.42
C GLY A 819 26.00 8.28 -21.97
N ALA A 820 27.06 8.43 -21.16
CA ALA A 820 27.82 7.30 -20.63
C ALA A 820 26.94 6.37 -19.76
N ARG A 821 27.11 5.04 -19.90
CA ARG A 821 26.41 3.99 -19.13
C ARG A 821 27.41 2.95 -18.60
N LEU A 822 27.00 2.24 -17.56
CA LEU A 822 27.70 1.07 -16.98
C LEU A 822 27.62 -0.15 -17.92
#